data_AF-A0A2Z4L6S0-F1
#
_entry.id   AF-A0A2Z4L6S0-F1
#
_cell.length_a   1.000
_cell.length_b   1.000
_cell.length_c   1.000
_cell.angle_alpha   90.00
_cell.angle_beta   90.00
_cell.angle_gamma   90.00
#
_symmetry.space_group_name_H-M   'P 1'
#
loop_
_entity.id
_entity.type
_entity.pdbx_description
1 polymer ?
#
loop_
_entity_poly.entity_id
_entity_poly.type
_entity_poly.pdbx_seq_one_letter_code
_entity_poly.pdbx_strand_id
1 'polypeptide(L)'
;MVILILGISGVHAQSNDTGDNVTLQSKNNTQLSGLSLKAAKDTSFKGLQNDINKSSKKLNLNSNYQKVDSDSPHGIIINKSNILIDGCGHTVDAKASSRIFDIYGRNVTITNMILANADSGSGSAIYVNPKASVKTINVTFRGCQNKNSGTVYVEYANYTSINDKFLDCRSQENGIITSSNSKIVIKNDYMRSKYKLQKGFVASVDNSTIDVAGSTFENTKSKYSTAIWADSHLTVGNSKFINLHSDLTAGAISAKDVTKKFNINKCIFNNVTSTNNGGAIFIDILGIVENFTTARITSSNFTKCRSNFGGAILQVTGELIVDNCNFIDNRAVYSGGAIYTSNAYVTIQKSIFKNNKVLLSDYDASALYVDRGPLVIKGSTFNSNSGADEAIYLYDVEYNIVNNTFKSNKIAVYAVFSSGNIKNNKLNKDKLSLDNVDYATYVDEVVTPLKIVNSVEDISRYPEVYDYRKLGYVTNVKNQKSKSSCWAFGSIAALESSILKATNQKLDLSENIIFNSMLKFSKYGENSTGELAALLLPIGSFISWLGTYPSEYDEFDELSKISEYSSTDSNVHAQDVLFMNPLMNVRNNDIYKEALYKYGGIVININGQYDNNTLYNPRTGCFYAPTDIGNNHVVCIVGWDDTISRNNFPTMPPGDGAWIIKNSYGPDWADKGYYYLSYYDSVLLNRQAFCFIFNNTVAYNKVYQTDISGSNDDFLYPDSGEVIHYVNKFNMTDDDYIAAVGTYFNQKGVNYEIRVIVNDYFKHVQTGTSNFYGYSTIKLNKYVPVKRNDNVIIEVISNAAPIQLNSRQHYMTDVSIFSVDGKNWFDLIYRNATACLKIYTVDKSSISVSADNKKSQKNGYKATFYDGYGQVLKNSKVTIDINGKKYDTTTNGLGVAIVNTIFDDEEYNITLYNPETGEEWVDFLDFDDDEECIPSDTHHRSYDSTSKNYNSYQKRLSSRIKSKAYINSKVESNAHVKSIRSIDKYTAAFYDNRGVDLKNTEVIFIIDGKEYRKVTDKNGVALLDEELTPGTHQVTVINPVTGENITYTITVGARIVENHDVNCQYNGSTTFKVRALDEDAKPVGAGEVVIFKVNDMPYEVQTDQEGYASITVNNTLEDKNISATYAGYTTINKIIVK
;
A
#
# COMPACT_ATOMS: atom_id res chain seq x y z
N MET A 1 -54.34 -22.50 16.96
CA MET A 1 -55.31 -22.55 18.08
C MET A 1 -56.10 -21.27 18.02
N VAL A 2 -57.42 -21.38 17.89
CA VAL A 2 -58.38 -20.28 17.76
C VAL A 2 -58.61 -19.65 19.13
N ILE A 3 -58.88 -18.33 19.16
CA ILE A 3 -59.98 -17.65 19.86
C ILE A 3 -59.52 -16.28 20.39
N LEU A 4 -60.05 -15.26 19.72
CA LEU A 4 -60.26 -13.90 20.22
C LEU A 4 -61.56 -13.89 21.04
N ILE A 5 -61.57 -13.23 22.19
CA ILE A 5 -62.77 -12.78 22.90
C ILE A 5 -62.58 -11.29 23.18
N LEU A 6 -63.57 -10.48 22.82
CA LEU A 6 -64.23 -9.54 23.72
C LEU A 6 -65.50 -9.03 23.04
N GLY A 7 -66.64 -9.40 23.63
CA GLY A 7 -67.96 -8.98 23.22
C GLY A 7 -68.38 -7.67 23.90
N ILE A 8 -69.41 -7.06 23.32
CA ILE A 8 -70.22 -6.01 23.95
C ILE A 8 -71.68 -6.49 23.92
N SER A 9 -72.31 -6.35 25.08
CA SER A 9 -73.72 -6.47 25.46
C SER A 9 -74.75 -5.98 24.42
N GLY A 10 -76.00 -6.46 24.36
CA GLY A 10 -76.72 -7.38 25.21
C GLY A 10 -78.22 -7.43 24.85
N VAL A 11 -78.91 -8.33 25.57
CA VAL A 11 -80.36 -8.41 25.86
C VAL A 11 -81.32 -9.00 24.80
N HIS A 12 -81.97 -10.06 25.25
CA HIS A 12 -83.03 -10.89 24.66
C HIS A 12 -84.37 -10.18 24.41
N ALA A 13 -85.17 -10.67 23.46
CA ALA A 13 -86.49 -11.29 23.73
C ALA A 13 -87.20 -11.89 22.49
N GLN A 14 -87.62 -13.15 22.65
CA GLN A 14 -88.90 -13.79 22.23
C GLN A 14 -89.27 -14.09 20.75
N SER A 15 -89.06 -15.36 20.40
CA SER A 15 -89.99 -16.41 19.90
C SER A 15 -91.33 -16.11 19.20
N ASN A 16 -91.56 -16.92 18.16
CA ASN A 16 -92.82 -17.52 17.60
C ASN A 16 -92.91 -17.20 16.09
N ASP A 17 -92.58 -18.07 15.15
CA ASP A 17 -93.09 -19.40 14.77
C ASP A 17 -94.59 -19.47 14.43
N THR A 18 -94.84 -20.04 13.24
CA THR A 18 -96.07 -20.41 12.48
C THR A 18 -95.95 -19.82 11.06
N GLY A 19 -95.70 -20.54 9.96
CA GLY A 19 -96.20 -21.86 9.58
C GLY A 19 -97.41 -21.67 8.67
N ASP A 20 -97.25 -21.84 7.35
CA ASP A 20 -98.23 -22.51 6.49
C ASP A 20 -97.76 -22.70 5.03
N ASN A 21 -97.84 -23.96 4.60
CA ASN A 21 -97.67 -24.47 3.25
C ASN A 21 -98.98 -24.33 2.46
N VAL A 22 -98.93 -23.88 1.20
CA VAL A 22 -99.83 -24.39 0.15
C VAL A 22 -99.10 -24.47 -1.19
N THR A 23 -99.08 -25.67 -1.75
CA THR A 23 -98.64 -26.04 -3.10
C THR A 23 -99.77 -25.79 -4.10
N LEU A 24 -99.51 -25.22 -5.28
CA LEU A 24 -100.34 -25.40 -6.47
C LEU A 24 -99.48 -25.51 -7.73
N GLN A 25 -99.86 -26.49 -8.54
CA GLN A 25 -99.19 -26.95 -9.76
C GLN A 25 -99.35 -26.02 -10.96
N SER A 26 -98.32 -26.09 -11.80
CA SER A 26 -98.17 -25.82 -13.24
C SER A 26 -99.39 -25.43 -14.11
N LYS A 27 -99.17 -24.42 -14.96
CA LYS A 27 -99.20 -24.56 -16.44
C LYS A 27 -98.64 -23.33 -17.20
N ASN A 28 -97.58 -23.62 -17.95
CA ASN A 28 -97.18 -23.17 -19.29
C ASN A 28 -96.91 -21.69 -19.67
N ASN A 29 -95.66 -21.55 -20.15
CA ASN A 29 -95.15 -20.81 -21.31
C ASN A 29 -95.14 -19.27 -21.29
N THR A 30 -93.93 -18.73 -21.17
CA THR A 30 -93.24 -18.11 -22.33
C THR A 30 -91.74 -17.95 -22.07
N GLN A 31 -90.95 -18.16 -23.12
CA GLN A 31 -89.51 -17.98 -23.15
C GLN A 31 -89.09 -16.57 -22.70
N LEU A 32 -88.08 -16.51 -21.83
CA LEU A 32 -87.11 -15.41 -21.76
C LEU A 32 -85.71 -16.02 -21.65
N SER A 33 -85.25 -16.55 -22.79
CA SER A 33 -83.83 -16.77 -23.07
C SER A 33 -83.18 -15.42 -23.27
N GLY A 34 -82.28 -14.99 -22.38
CA GLY A 34 -81.59 -13.73 -22.63
C GLY A 34 -80.81 -13.07 -21.51
N LEU A 35 -80.28 -13.80 -20.52
CA LEU A 35 -79.22 -13.26 -19.65
C LEU A 35 -78.20 -14.36 -19.36
N SER A 36 -77.20 -14.49 -20.24
CA SER A 36 -75.96 -15.13 -19.79
C SER A 36 -75.27 -14.14 -18.85
N LEU A 37 -75.11 -14.53 -17.59
CA LEU A 37 -74.13 -13.91 -16.72
C LEU A 37 -72.78 -14.03 -17.45
N LYS A 38 -72.26 -12.93 -17.99
CA LYS A 38 -70.86 -12.87 -18.40
C LYS A 38 -70.04 -13.24 -17.16
N ALA A 39 -69.42 -14.42 -17.17
CA ALA A 39 -68.51 -14.83 -16.12
C ALA A 39 -67.51 -13.68 -15.86
N ALA A 40 -67.30 -13.34 -14.60
CA ALA A 40 -66.35 -12.30 -14.21
C ALA A 40 -64.99 -12.62 -14.88
N LYS A 41 -64.39 -11.64 -15.53
CA LYS A 41 -63.10 -11.81 -16.20
C LYS A 41 -62.07 -12.21 -15.12
N ASP A 42 -61.41 -13.34 -15.33
CA ASP A 42 -60.33 -13.81 -14.46
C ASP A 42 -59.13 -12.85 -14.57
N THR A 43 -58.90 -12.06 -13.52
CA THR A 43 -57.80 -11.09 -13.42
C THR A 43 -56.58 -11.65 -12.68
N SER A 44 -56.48 -12.98 -12.53
CA SER A 44 -55.30 -13.63 -11.97
C SER A 44 -54.19 -13.84 -13.01
N PHE A 45 -53.00 -14.29 -12.59
CA PHE A 45 -51.94 -14.68 -13.54
C PHE A 45 -52.37 -15.86 -14.41
N LYS A 46 -53.13 -16.83 -13.86
CA LYS A 46 -53.75 -17.91 -14.64
C LYS A 46 -54.73 -17.37 -15.68
N GLY A 47 -55.50 -16.33 -15.34
CA GLY A 47 -56.35 -15.61 -16.29
C GLY A 47 -55.55 -15.04 -17.46
N LEU A 48 -54.47 -14.30 -17.17
CA LEU A 48 -53.59 -13.74 -18.20
C LEU A 48 -52.87 -14.82 -19.03
N GLN A 49 -52.42 -15.90 -18.40
CA GLN A 49 -51.84 -17.06 -19.10
C GLN A 49 -52.81 -17.64 -20.13
N ASN A 50 -54.09 -17.77 -19.78
CA ASN A 50 -55.12 -18.27 -20.69
C ASN A 50 -55.38 -17.31 -21.86
N ASP A 51 -55.39 -16.01 -21.61
CA ASP A 51 -55.54 -14.98 -22.64
C ASP A 51 -54.35 -15.01 -23.63
N ILE A 52 -53.13 -15.17 -23.14
CA ILE A 52 -51.93 -15.37 -23.96
C ILE A 52 -52.05 -16.66 -24.78
N ASN A 53 -52.45 -17.77 -24.15
CA ASN A 53 -52.61 -19.07 -24.82
C ASN A 53 -53.69 -19.06 -25.92
N LYS A 54 -54.71 -18.20 -25.83
CA LYS A 54 -55.73 -18.03 -26.89
C LYS A 54 -55.30 -17.10 -28.02
N SER A 55 -54.43 -16.13 -27.75
CA SER A 55 -53.98 -15.15 -28.75
C SER A 55 -53.06 -15.74 -29.82
N SER A 56 -53.20 -15.35 -31.09
CA SER A 56 -52.36 -15.89 -32.18
C SER A 56 -51.09 -15.06 -32.44
N LYS A 57 -51.22 -13.74 -32.57
CA LYS A 57 -50.11 -12.80 -32.84
C LYS A 57 -50.12 -11.55 -31.97
N LYS A 58 -51.28 -11.16 -31.43
CA LYS A 58 -51.44 -9.94 -30.64
C LYS A 58 -52.43 -10.17 -29.51
N LEU A 59 -52.11 -9.65 -28.32
CA LEU A 59 -52.97 -9.56 -27.16
C LEU A 59 -52.98 -8.11 -26.66
N ASN A 60 -54.15 -7.54 -26.45
CA ASN A 60 -54.32 -6.25 -25.75
C ASN A 60 -54.94 -6.53 -24.38
N LEU A 61 -54.31 -6.02 -23.31
CA LEU A 61 -54.89 -6.11 -21.97
C LEU A 61 -56.03 -5.11 -21.83
N ASN A 62 -57.10 -5.54 -21.16
CA ASN A 62 -58.29 -4.73 -20.89
C ASN A 62 -58.63 -4.64 -19.39
N SER A 63 -57.71 -5.11 -18.54
CA SER A 63 -57.80 -5.03 -17.09
C SER A 63 -56.40 -5.12 -16.49
N ASN A 64 -56.28 -4.71 -15.23
CA ASN A 64 -55.12 -5.07 -14.41
C ASN A 64 -55.17 -6.58 -14.09
N TYR A 65 -54.00 -7.17 -13.87
CA TYR A 65 -53.85 -8.55 -13.41
C TYR A 65 -53.00 -8.59 -12.16
N GLN A 66 -53.29 -9.53 -11.26
CA GLN A 66 -52.52 -9.71 -10.03
C GLN A 66 -52.31 -11.18 -9.70
N LYS A 67 -51.20 -11.49 -9.03
CA LYS A 67 -50.93 -12.82 -8.50
C LYS A 67 -51.94 -13.16 -7.39
N VAL A 68 -52.52 -14.36 -7.44
CA VAL A 68 -53.32 -14.96 -6.35
C VAL A 68 -52.70 -16.29 -5.90
N ASP A 69 -53.09 -16.81 -4.74
CA ASP A 69 -52.48 -18.01 -4.13
C ASP A 69 -52.51 -19.25 -5.03
N SER A 70 -53.55 -19.42 -5.85
CA SER A 70 -53.68 -20.56 -6.77
C SER A 70 -52.79 -20.49 -8.03
N ASP A 71 -52.16 -19.34 -8.29
CA ASP A 71 -51.31 -19.17 -9.47
C ASP A 71 -49.90 -19.78 -9.23
N SER A 72 -49.21 -20.16 -10.31
CA SER A 72 -47.85 -20.71 -10.26
C SER A 72 -46.85 -19.75 -9.60
N PRO A 73 -45.94 -20.24 -8.71
CA PRO A 73 -44.86 -19.42 -8.17
C PRO A 73 -43.83 -19.02 -9.24
N HIS A 74 -43.79 -19.72 -10.38
CA HIS A 74 -42.88 -19.44 -11.49
C HIS A 74 -43.38 -18.33 -12.44
N GLY A 75 -44.56 -17.77 -12.20
CA GLY A 75 -45.14 -16.71 -13.04
C GLY A 75 -45.83 -17.23 -14.31
N ILE A 76 -46.00 -16.34 -15.28
CA ILE A 76 -46.71 -16.55 -16.56
C ILE A 76 -45.71 -16.98 -17.62
N ILE A 77 -45.93 -18.14 -18.23
CA ILE A 77 -45.08 -18.74 -19.25
C ILE A 77 -45.45 -18.21 -20.64
N ILE A 78 -44.47 -17.68 -21.38
CA ILE A 78 -44.62 -17.26 -22.78
C ILE A 78 -43.77 -18.14 -23.69
N ASN A 79 -44.36 -19.25 -24.14
CA ASN A 79 -43.73 -20.18 -25.10
C ASN A 79 -43.96 -19.78 -26.56
N LYS A 80 -44.86 -18.84 -26.83
CA LYS A 80 -45.21 -18.41 -28.19
C LYS A 80 -44.16 -17.47 -28.76
N SER A 81 -43.80 -17.70 -30.01
CA SER A 81 -42.93 -16.80 -30.78
C SER A 81 -43.77 -15.85 -31.65
N ASN A 82 -43.22 -14.69 -32.01
CA ASN A 82 -43.85 -13.66 -32.86
C ASN A 82 -45.17 -13.12 -32.29
N ILE A 83 -45.20 -12.82 -31.00
CA ILE A 83 -46.37 -12.29 -30.30
C ILE A 83 -46.12 -10.88 -29.76
N LEU A 84 -47.10 -10.00 -29.92
CA LEU A 84 -47.18 -8.68 -29.31
C LEU A 84 -48.19 -8.70 -28.15
N ILE A 85 -47.75 -8.36 -26.94
CA ILE A 85 -48.58 -8.18 -25.77
C ILE A 85 -48.59 -6.69 -25.41
N ASP A 86 -49.68 -6.01 -25.71
CA ASP A 86 -49.89 -4.62 -25.37
C ASP A 86 -50.65 -4.52 -24.04
N GLY A 87 -50.03 -3.92 -23.05
CA GLY A 87 -50.62 -3.67 -21.74
C GLY A 87 -51.71 -2.60 -21.76
N CYS A 88 -51.74 -1.74 -22.79
CA CYS A 88 -52.70 -0.63 -22.87
C CYS A 88 -52.76 0.22 -21.57
N GLY A 89 -51.64 0.38 -20.87
CA GLY A 89 -51.51 1.10 -19.60
C GLY A 89 -51.81 0.28 -18.33
N HIS A 90 -52.24 -0.97 -18.46
CA HIS A 90 -52.60 -1.82 -17.33
C HIS A 90 -51.38 -2.37 -16.56
N THR A 91 -51.62 -2.70 -15.30
CA THR A 91 -50.64 -3.27 -14.38
C THR A 91 -50.76 -4.78 -14.29
N VAL A 92 -49.62 -5.47 -14.28
CA VAL A 92 -49.47 -6.86 -13.86
C VAL A 92 -48.66 -6.88 -12.56
N ASP A 93 -49.31 -7.20 -11.44
CA ASP A 93 -48.78 -7.07 -10.08
C ASP A 93 -48.52 -8.45 -9.44
N ALA A 94 -47.27 -8.77 -9.14
CA ALA A 94 -46.88 -10.05 -8.53
C ALA A 94 -47.01 -10.07 -6.99
N LYS A 95 -47.49 -8.99 -6.36
CA LYS A 95 -47.77 -8.91 -4.91
C LYS A 95 -46.59 -9.31 -4.03
N ALA A 96 -45.38 -9.00 -4.46
CA ALA A 96 -44.12 -9.33 -3.78
C ALA A 96 -43.97 -10.83 -3.45
N SER A 97 -44.47 -11.70 -4.33
CA SER A 97 -44.55 -13.14 -4.04
C SER A 97 -44.10 -14.07 -5.16
N SER A 98 -43.92 -13.56 -6.38
CA SER A 98 -43.57 -14.41 -7.52
C SER A 98 -42.84 -13.68 -8.64
N ARG A 99 -42.36 -14.48 -9.61
CA ARG A 99 -42.00 -14.00 -10.94
C ARG A 99 -43.24 -13.52 -11.71
N ILE A 100 -43.12 -12.54 -12.62
CA ILE A 100 -44.21 -12.16 -13.54
C ILE A 100 -44.17 -12.96 -14.84
N PHE A 101 -43.11 -12.86 -15.65
CA PHE A 101 -43.00 -13.54 -16.94
C PHE A 101 -41.79 -14.46 -17.03
N ASP A 102 -42.01 -15.66 -17.57
CA ASP A 102 -40.99 -16.65 -17.92
C ASP A 102 -41.06 -16.96 -19.41
N ILE A 103 -40.08 -16.50 -20.19
CA ILE A 103 -40.20 -16.37 -21.65
C ILE A 103 -39.24 -17.33 -22.37
N TYR A 104 -39.81 -18.19 -23.21
CA TYR A 104 -39.09 -19.13 -24.09
C TYR A 104 -39.25 -18.75 -25.59
N GLY A 105 -40.27 -17.94 -25.91
CA GLY A 105 -40.57 -17.53 -27.27
C GLY A 105 -39.53 -16.60 -27.90
N ARG A 106 -39.41 -16.65 -29.23
CA ARG A 106 -38.62 -15.71 -30.03
C ARG A 106 -39.49 -14.55 -30.52
N ASN A 107 -38.92 -13.36 -30.62
CA ASN A 107 -39.60 -12.16 -31.11
C ASN A 107 -40.90 -11.88 -30.32
N VAL A 108 -40.80 -11.93 -28.99
CA VAL A 108 -41.86 -11.54 -28.07
C VAL A 108 -41.73 -10.04 -27.81
N THR A 109 -42.80 -9.27 -28.04
CA THR A 109 -42.84 -7.84 -27.72
C THR A 109 -43.86 -7.57 -26.63
N ILE A 110 -43.45 -6.90 -25.55
CA ILE A 110 -44.32 -6.41 -24.47
C ILE A 110 -44.32 -4.89 -24.52
N THR A 111 -45.49 -4.24 -24.53
CA THR A 111 -45.54 -2.78 -24.65
C THR A 111 -46.59 -2.13 -23.75
N ASN A 112 -46.39 -0.86 -23.40
CA ASN A 112 -47.35 -0.01 -22.67
C ASN A 112 -47.91 -0.68 -21.40
N MET A 113 -47.04 -1.23 -20.56
CA MET A 113 -47.44 -2.06 -19.42
C MET A 113 -46.71 -1.63 -18.14
N ILE A 114 -47.34 -1.83 -16.97
CA ILE A 114 -46.66 -1.70 -15.68
C ILE A 114 -46.45 -3.10 -15.09
N LEU A 115 -45.20 -3.47 -14.84
CA LEU A 115 -44.81 -4.70 -14.14
C LEU A 115 -44.44 -4.34 -12.71
N ALA A 116 -45.22 -4.78 -11.74
CA ALA A 116 -45.13 -4.29 -10.37
C ALA A 116 -44.86 -5.40 -9.36
N ASN A 117 -44.06 -5.06 -8.33
CA ASN A 117 -43.86 -5.84 -7.11
C ASN A 117 -43.52 -7.31 -7.38
N ALA A 118 -42.65 -7.60 -8.34
CA ALA A 118 -42.16 -8.95 -8.51
C ALA A 118 -41.12 -9.28 -7.43
N ASP A 119 -41.15 -10.51 -6.91
CA ASP A 119 -40.14 -11.03 -5.97
C ASP A 119 -39.88 -12.51 -6.28
N SER A 120 -38.69 -12.81 -6.79
CA SER A 120 -38.24 -14.17 -7.08
C SER A 120 -36.70 -14.24 -7.07
N GLY A 121 -36.12 -15.44 -7.23
CA GLY A 121 -34.66 -15.64 -7.22
C GLY A 121 -33.93 -14.87 -8.32
N SER A 122 -34.00 -15.35 -9.56
CA SER A 122 -33.46 -14.67 -10.75
C SER A 122 -34.58 -14.32 -11.73
N GLY A 123 -34.50 -13.13 -12.33
CA GLY A 123 -35.49 -12.62 -13.28
C GLY A 123 -36.85 -12.44 -12.62
N SER A 124 -36.97 -11.52 -11.65
CA SER A 124 -38.22 -11.37 -10.91
C SER A 124 -39.37 -10.85 -11.76
N ALA A 125 -39.19 -9.80 -12.55
CA ALA A 125 -40.22 -9.42 -13.51
C ALA A 125 -40.17 -10.31 -14.75
N ILE A 126 -39.00 -10.48 -15.35
CA ILE A 126 -38.84 -11.22 -16.60
C ILE A 126 -37.63 -12.13 -16.52
N TYR A 127 -37.83 -13.42 -16.79
CA TYR A 127 -36.77 -14.36 -17.11
C TYR A 127 -36.79 -14.65 -18.61
N VAL A 128 -35.67 -14.46 -19.29
CA VAL A 128 -35.51 -14.73 -20.72
C VAL A 128 -34.61 -15.95 -20.89
N ASN A 129 -35.23 -17.06 -21.28
CA ASN A 129 -34.57 -18.36 -21.40
C ASN A 129 -33.65 -18.45 -22.62
N PRO A 130 -32.73 -19.44 -22.64
CA PRO A 130 -31.85 -19.69 -23.77
C PRO A 130 -32.57 -19.71 -25.12
N LYS A 131 -31.99 -19.01 -26.11
CA LYS A 131 -32.49 -18.87 -27.50
C LYS A 131 -33.79 -18.04 -27.65
N ALA A 132 -34.33 -17.46 -26.59
CA ALA A 132 -35.45 -16.53 -26.67
C ALA A 132 -35.00 -15.14 -27.16
N SER A 133 -35.97 -14.32 -27.59
CA SER A 133 -35.70 -12.91 -27.87
C SER A 133 -36.89 -12.04 -27.53
N VAL A 134 -36.64 -11.04 -26.68
CA VAL A 134 -37.68 -10.24 -26.02
C VAL A 134 -37.42 -8.75 -26.24
N LYS A 135 -38.49 -8.01 -26.51
CA LYS A 135 -38.48 -6.55 -26.62
C LYS A 135 -39.53 -5.94 -25.69
N THR A 136 -39.14 -4.98 -24.88
CA THR A 136 -40.04 -4.14 -24.10
C THR A 136 -40.07 -2.72 -24.68
N ILE A 137 -41.27 -2.10 -24.72
CA ILE A 137 -41.45 -0.75 -25.24
C ILE A 137 -42.46 0.02 -24.37
N ASN A 138 -42.06 1.14 -23.76
CA ASN A 138 -42.89 1.93 -22.84
C ASN A 138 -43.42 1.11 -21.64
N VAL A 139 -42.61 0.21 -21.10
CA VAL A 139 -42.90 -0.62 -19.93
C VAL A 139 -42.30 0.02 -18.69
N THR A 140 -43.07 0.05 -17.60
CA THR A 140 -42.58 0.50 -16.29
C THR A 140 -42.42 -0.68 -15.35
N PHE A 141 -41.19 -0.99 -14.97
CA PHE A 141 -40.85 -1.91 -13.89
C PHE A 141 -40.84 -1.12 -12.58
N ARG A 142 -41.70 -1.49 -11.63
CA ARG A 142 -41.89 -0.73 -10.38
C ARG A 142 -41.82 -1.61 -9.15
N GLY A 143 -40.87 -1.33 -8.26
CA GLY A 143 -40.80 -2.00 -6.97
C GLY A 143 -40.44 -3.49 -7.05
N CYS A 144 -39.85 -3.93 -8.15
CA CYS A 144 -39.45 -5.33 -8.32
C CYS A 144 -38.16 -5.62 -7.55
N GLN A 145 -38.13 -6.74 -6.84
CA GLN A 145 -37.04 -7.17 -5.98
C GLN A 145 -36.60 -8.58 -6.36
N ASN A 146 -35.37 -8.94 -6.04
CA ASN A 146 -34.88 -10.31 -6.18
C ASN A 146 -33.74 -10.57 -5.20
N LYS A 147 -33.59 -11.83 -4.79
CA LYS A 147 -32.52 -12.29 -3.90
C LYS A 147 -31.23 -12.63 -4.64
N ASN A 148 -31.30 -13.01 -5.92
CA ASN A 148 -30.14 -13.39 -6.70
C ASN A 148 -29.87 -12.33 -7.76
N SER A 149 -30.33 -12.57 -9.00
CA SER A 149 -29.92 -11.81 -10.17
C SER A 149 -31.09 -11.28 -11.01
N GLY A 150 -31.20 -9.95 -11.09
CA GLY A 150 -32.01 -9.26 -12.10
C GLY A 150 -33.52 -9.22 -11.83
N THR A 151 -34.10 -8.03 -11.96
CA THR A 151 -35.52 -7.88 -12.30
C THR A 151 -35.80 -8.41 -13.70
N VAL A 152 -34.86 -8.18 -14.62
CA VAL A 152 -34.80 -8.85 -15.92
C VAL A 152 -33.53 -9.68 -15.94
N TYR A 153 -33.65 -10.99 -16.15
CA TYR A 153 -32.53 -11.91 -16.29
C TYR A 153 -32.52 -12.52 -17.68
N VAL A 154 -31.38 -12.46 -18.37
CA VAL A 154 -31.23 -12.87 -19.76
C VAL A 154 -30.08 -13.86 -19.89
N GLU A 155 -30.39 -15.07 -20.36
CA GLU A 155 -29.44 -16.17 -20.41
C GLU A 155 -29.39 -16.76 -21.83
N TYR A 156 -28.21 -16.79 -22.45
CA TYR A 156 -28.01 -17.24 -23.84
C TYR A 156 -29.07 -16.70 -24.83
N ALA A 157 -29.45 -15.43 -24.69
CA ALA A 157 -30.60 -14.82 -25.35
C ALA A 157 -30.39 -13.34 -25.71
N ASN A 158 -31.42 -12.73 -26.32
CA ASN A 158 -31.41 -11.31 -26.70
C ASN A 158 -32.54 -10.55 -26.00
N TYR A 159 -32.23 -9.40 -25.43
CA TYR A 159 -33.21 -8.50 -24.84
C TYR A 159 -33.02 -7.06 -25.35
N THR A 160 -34.14 -6.39 -25.62
CA THR A 160 -34.14 -4.98 -26.05
C THR A 160 -35.17 -4.20 -25.24
N SER A 161 -34.72 -3.13 -24.62
CA SER A 161 -35.50 -2.22 -23.77
C SER A 161 -35.58 -0.85 -24.46
N ILE A 162 -36.79 -0.30 -24.62
CA ILE A 162 -37.00 0.96 -25.37
C ILE A 162 -38.01 1.87 -24.67
N ASN A 163 -37.58 3.06 -24.27
CA ASN A 163 -38.38 4.04 -23.53
C ASN A 163 -38.97 3.43 -22.24
N ASP A 164 -38.28 2.45 -21.66
CA ASP A 164 -38.74 1.75 -20.48
C ASP A 164 -38.29 2.49 -19.21
N LYS A 165 -38.99 2.24 -18.11
CA LYS A 165 -38.71 2.85 -16.80
C LYS A 165 -38.43 1.78 -15.77
N PHE A 166 -37.29 1.88 -15.09
CA PHE A 166 -36.96 1.05 -13.95
C PHE A 166 -36.98 1.91 -12.70
N LEU A 167 -38.03 1.77 -11.89
CA LEU A 167 -38.32 2.63 -10.76
C LEU A 167 -38.32 1.82 -9.47
N ASP A 168 -37.38 2.12 -8.58
CA ASP A 168 -37.26 1.50 -7.26
C ASP A 168 -37.19 -0.02 -7.31
N CYS A 169 -36.53 -0.56 -8.34
CA CYS A 169 -36.17 -1.96 -8.41
C CYS A 169 -34.90 -2.23 -7.58
N ARG A 170 -34.75 -3.46 -7.08
CA ARG A 170 -33.59 -3.90 -6.29
C ARG A 170 -33.14 -5.30 -6.74
N SER A 171 -31.82 -5.49 -6.75
CA SER A 171 -31.15 -6.76 -6.97
C SER A 171 -30.06 -6.92 -5.90
N GLN A 172 -29.97 -8.08 -5.25
CA GLN A 172 -29.07 -8.28 -4.11
C GLN A 172 -27.66 -8.73 -4.52
N GLU A 173 -27.48 -9.42 -5.66
CA GLU A 173 -26.15 -9.86 -6.12
C GLU A 173 -25.66 -9.12 -7.37
N ASN A 174 -26.44 -9.13 -8.46
CA ASN A 174 -26.06 -8.54 -9.76
C ASN A 174 -26.90 -7.29 -10.10
N GLY A 175 -26.91 -6.87 -11.36
CA GLY A 175 -27.65 -5.68 -11.82
C GLY A 175 -29.17 -5.90 -11.94
N ILE A 176 -29.95 -4.82 -11.99
CA ILE A 176 -31.43 -4.88 -12.19
C ILE A 176 -31.78 -5.56 -13.53
N ILE A 177 -30.98 -5.34 -14.57
CA ILE A 177 -30.96 -6.10 -15.81
C ILE A 177 -29.65 -6.88 -15.78
N THR A 178 -29.73 -8.21 -15.67
CA THR A 178 -28.54 -9.08 -15.67
C THR A 178 -28.53 -9.93 -16.94
N SER A 179 -27.35 -10.03 -17.54
CA SER A 179 -27.10 -10.73 -18.81
C SER A 179 -25.98 -11.74 -18.65
N SER A 180 -26.22 -13.02 -18.95
CA SER A 180 -25.20 -14.07 -19.07
C SER A 180 -25.14 -14.60 -20.51
N ASN A 181 -23.94 -14.60 -21.12
CA ASN A 181 -23.71 -15.01 -22.52
C ASN A 181 -24.75 -14.44 -23.52
N SER A 182 -25.15 -13.18 -23.33
CA SER A 182 -26.34 -12.61 -23.98
C SER A 182 -26.06 -11.23 -24.59
N LYS A 183 -27.04 -10.71 -25.34
CA LYS A 183 -27.00 -9.34 -25.88
C LYS A 183 -28.15 -8.51 -25.31
N ILE A 184 -27.79 -7.36 -24.75
CA ILE A 184 -28.70 -6.37 -24.19
C ILE A 184 -28.60 -5.07 -24.99
N VAL A 185 -29.75 -4.54 -25.39
CA VAL A 185 -29.86 -3.24 -26.05
C VAL A 185 -30.83 -2.36 -25.25
N ILE A 186 -30.40 -1.17 -24.84
CA ILE A 186 -31.17 -0.24 -24.01
C ILE A 186 -31.24 1.10 -24.72
N LYS A 187 -32.45 1.62 -24.95
CA LYS A 187 -32.66 2.84 -25.75
C LYS A 187 -33.66 3.77 -25.09
N ASN A 188 -33.21 4.97 -24.74
CA ASN A 188 -34.01 6.04 -24.14
C ASN A 188 -34.70 5.63 -22.84
N ASP A 189 -34.10 4.70 -22.10
CA ASP A 189 -34.66 4.24 -20.84
C ASP A 189 -34.35 5.23 -19.71
N TYR A 190 -35.18 5.20 -18.67
CA TYR A 190 -35.02 5.99 -17.47
C TYR A 190 -34.93 5.10 -16.24
N MET A 191 -33.87 5.28 -15.45
CA MET A 191 -33.53 4.36 -14.37
C MET A 191 -33.20 5.13 -13.08
N ARG A 192 -33.92 4.80 -12.00
CA ARG A 192 -33.65 5.29 -10.65
C ARG A 192 -34.06 4.27 -9.59
N SER A 193 -33.35 4.23 -8.47
CA SER A 193 -33.74 3.42 -7.33
C SER A 193 -33.37 4.12 -6.02
N LYS A 194 -34.34 4.19 -5.12
CA LYS A 194 -34.08 4.58 -3.73
C LYS A 194 -33.28 3.53 -2.94
N TYR A 195 -33.17 2.31 -3.45
CA TYR A 195 -32.43 1.23 -2.79
C TYR A 195 -30.96 1.27 -3.18
N LYS A 196 -30.09 0.95 -2.22
CA LYS A 196 -28.67 0.70 -2.51
C LYS A 196 -28.55 -0.60 -3.31
N LEU A 197 -28.01 -0.50 -4.53
CA LEU A 197 -27.82 -1.63 -5.44
C LEU A 197 -26.46 -2.31 -5.21
N GLN A 198 -26.28 -3.51 -5.77
CA GLN A 198 -25.00 -4.21 -5.73
C GLN A 198 -24.12 -3.85 -6.95
N LYS A 199 -24.49 -4.32 -8.15
CA LYS A 199 -23.81 -4.06 -9.44
C LYS A 199 -24.69 -3.25 -10.41
N GLY A 200 -25.31 -2.20 -9.88
CA GLY A 200 -26.00 -1.17 -10.66
C GLY A 200 -27.29 -1.60 -11.37
N PHE A 201 -27.66 -0.86 -12.41
CA PHE A 201 -28.87 -1.13 -13.19
C PHE A 201 -28.67 -2.21 -14.24
N VAL A 202 -27.51 -2.26 -14.89
CA VAL A 202 -27.23 -3.18 -16.00
C VAL A 202 -25.93 -3.89 -15.71
N ALA A 203 -25.95 -5.21 -15.61
CA ALA A 203 -24.76 -6.02 -15.38
C ALA A 203 -24.64 -7.10 -16.45
N SER A 204 -23.45 -7.23 -17.02
CA SER A 204 -23.06 -8.45 -17.72
C SER A 204 -22.24 -9.36 -16.83
N VAL A 205 -22.51 -10.65 -17.00
CA VAL A 205 -21.70 -11.78 -16.56
C VAL A 205 -21.48 -12.69 -17.77
N ASP A 206 -20.46 -13.53 -17.70
CA ASP A 206 -20.11 -14.54 -18.70
C ASP A 206 -20.10 -14.00 -20.15
N ASN A 207 -19.32 -12.95 -20.42
CA ASN A 207 -18.98 -12.48 -21.78
C ASN A 207 -20.18 -11.92 -22.59
N SER A 208 -21.01 -11.08 -21.96
CA SER A 208 -22.18 -10.49 -22.65
C SER A 208 -21.87 -9.16 -23.37
N THR A 209 -22.80 -8.76 -24.26
CA THR A 209 -22.75 -7.49 -25.01
C THR A 209 -23.80 -6.50 -24.47
N ILE A 210 -23.37 -5.30 -24.10
CA ILE A 210 -24.24 -4.21 -23.66
C ILE A 210 -24.13 -3.01 -24.62
N ASP A 211 -25.25 -2.65 -25.24
CA ASP A 211 -25.40 -1.45 -26.07
C ASP A 211 -26.45 -0.50 -25.44
N VAL A 212 -26.03 0.68 -24.98
CA VAL A 212 -26.91 1.69 -24.36
C VAL A 212 -26.90 2.99 -25.17
N ALA A 213 -28.08 3.54 -25.45
CA ALA A 213 -28.22 4.81 -26.14
C ALA A 213 -29.32 5.69 -25.55
N GLY A 214 -29.09 7.00 -25.48
CA GLY A 214 -30.13 7.99 -25.13
C GLY A 214 -30.72 7.88 -23.72
N SER A 215 -30.12 7.07 -22.85
CA SER A 215 -30.73 6.66 -21.57
C SER A 215 -30.24 7.52 -20.41
N THR A 216 -31.03 7.59 -19.34
CA THR A 216 -30.71 8.37 -18.14
C THR A 216 -30.70 7.48 -16.90
N PHE A 217 -29.60 7.51 -16.16
CA PHE A 217 -29.41 6.87 -14.87
C PHE A 217 -29.22 7.96 -13.83
N GLU A 218 -30.05 7.98 -12.79
CA GLU A 218 -29.96 9.05 -11.79
C GLU A 218 -30.34 8.67 -10.35
N ASN A 219 -29.84 9.48 -9.41
CA ASN A 219 -30.26 9.50 -8.00
C ASN A 219 -30.29 8.12 -7.33
N THR A 220 -29.18 7.39 -7.44
CA THR A 220 -29.06 6.01 -6.96
C THR A 220 -27.71 5.80 -6.29
N LYS A 221 -27.67 4.95 -5.27
CA LYS A 221 -26.44 4.48 -4.62
C LYS A 221 -26.20 3.00 -4.88
N SER A 222 -24.96 2.54 -4.83
CA SER A 222 -24.61 1.14 -4.99
C SER A 222 -23.33 0.77 -4.26
N LYS A 223 -23.06 -0.54 -4.09
CA LYS A 223 -21.77 -1.00 -3.58
C LYS A 223 -20.65 -0.81 -4.60
N TYR A 224 -20.90 -1.17 -5.86
CA TYR A 224 -19.98 -0.97 -6.99
C TYR A 224 -20.62 -0.04 -8.04
N SER A 225 -20.34 -0.22 -9.34
CA SER A 225 -20.92 0.58 -10.42
C SER A 225 -22.43 0.76 -10.30
N THR A 226 -22.90 2.01 -10.26
CA THR A 226 -24.32 2.32 -10.06
C THR A 226 -25.15 2.12 -11.31
N ALA A 227 -24.57 2.32 -12.49
CA ALA A 227 -25.29 2.23 -13.75
C ALA A 227 -24.98 0.94 -14.51
N ILE A 228 -23.72 0.73 -14.88
CA ILE A 228 -23.34 -0.35 -15.80
C ILE A 228 -22.10 -1.09 -15.27
N TRP A 229 -22.23 -2.41 -15.13
CA TRP A 229 -21.13 -3.34 -14.95
C TRP A 229 -20.94 -4.14 -16.23
N ALA A 230 -19.76 -4.02 -16.86
CA ALA A 230 -19.44 -4.69 -18.11
C ALA A 230 -18.23 -5.63 -17.97
N ASP A 231 -18.30 -6.78 -18.65
CA ASP A 231 -17.29 -7.86 -18.61
C ASP A 231 -16.72 -8.27 -19.98
N SER A 232 -17.15 -7.64 -21.09
CA SER A 232 -16.68 -8.02 -22.43
C SER A 232 -16.86 -6.96 -23.53
N HIS A 233 -18.10 -6.54 -23.81
CA HIS A 233 -18.39 -5.48 -24.79
C HIS A 233 -19.34 -4.45 -24.19
N LEU A 234 -18.93 -3.18 -24.25
CA LEU A 234 -19.73 -2.03 -23.87
C LEU A 234 -19.71 -0.94 -24.94
N THR A 235 -20.89 -0.50 -25.37
CA THR A 235 -21.08 0.74 -26.11
C THR A 235 -22.14 1.61 -25.45
N VAL A 236 -21.80 2.85 -25.11
CA VAL A 236 -22.72 3.83 -24.52
C VAL A 236 -22.70 5.11 -25.34
N GLY A 237 -23.87 5.55 -25.80
CA GLY A 237 -24.03 6.76 -26.62
C GLY A 237 -25.08 7.72 -26.06
N ASN A 238 -24.85 9.03 -26.12
CA ASN A 238 -25.86 10.06 -25.86
C ASN A 238 -26.62 9.88 -24.52
N SER A 239 -25.96 9.37 -23.49
CA SER A 239 -26.61 8.97 -22.22
C SER A 239 -26.16 9.87 -21.06
N LYS A 240 -26.97 9.91 -19.99
CA LYS A 240 -26.76 10.77 -18.83
C LYS A 240 -26.64 9.95 -17.55
N PHE A 241 -25.66 10.30 -16.72
CA PHE A 241 -25.36 9.71 -15.42
C PHE A 241 -25.30 10.85 -14.40
N ILE A 242 -26.28 10.93 -13.50
CA ILE A 242 -26.52 12.10 -12.66
C ILE A 242 -26.72 11.71 -11.20
N ASN A 243 -25.98 12.30 -10.26
CA ASN A 243 -26.13 12.03 -8.82
C ASN A 243 -26.06 10.54 -8.48
N LEU A 244 -24.97 9.90 -8.93
CA LEU A 244 -24.71 8.48 -8.65
C LEU A 244 -23.55 8.35 -7.67
N HIS A 245 -23.64 7.37 -6.79
CA HIS A 245 -22.59 7.09 -5.80
C HIS A 245 -22.35 5.59 -5.63
N SER A 246 -21.09 5.19 -5.72
CA SER A 246 -20.61 3.86 -5.36
C SER A 246 -19.84 3.93 -4.05
N ASP A 247 -20.16 3.05 -3.11
CA ASP A 247 -19.45 2.96 -1.83
C ASP A 247 -18.00 2.45 -1.98
N LEU A 248 -17.66 1.79 -3.10
CA LEU A 248 -16.30 1.29 -3.40
C LEU A 248 -15.78 1.88 -4.73
N THR A 249 -15.58 1.06 -5.76
CA THR A 249 -15.06 1.46 -7.08
C THR A 249 -16.18 1.74 -8.09
N ALA A 250 -15.89 2.64 -9.04
CA ALA A 250 -16.73 3.05 -10.18
C ALA A 250 -18.07 3.70 -9.81
N GLY A 251 -18.20 5.03 -9.90
CA GLY A 251 -19.48 5.68 -9.54
C GLY A 251 -20.60 5.50 -10.56
N ALA A 252 -20.30 5.18 -11.82
CA ALA A 252 -21.32 4.90 -12.83
C ALA A 252 -21.03 3.62 -13.63
N ILE A 253 -19.83 3.50 -14.20
CA ILE A 253 -19.50 2.42 -15.13
C ILE A 253 -18.24 1.70 -14.67
N SER A 254 -18.33 0.38 -14.49
CA SER A 254 -17.16 -0.49 -14.35
C SER A 254 -17.01 -1.37 -15.58
N ALA A 255 -15.77 -1.55 -16.00
CA ALA A 255 -15.35 -2.52 -17.00
C ALA A 255 -14.25 -3.37 -16.38
N LYS A 256 -14.51 -4.67 -16.18
CA LYS A 256 -13.51 -5.64 -15.72
C LYS A 256 -13.42 -6.74 -16.77
N ASP A 257 -12.23 -7.16 -17.17
CA ASP A 257 -12.06 -8.24 -18.14
C ASP A 257 -12.66 -7.95 -19.53
N VAL A 258 -12.79 -6.67 -19.88
CA VAL A 258 -13.34 -6.25 -21.18
C VAL A 258 -12.36 -6.61 -22.30
N THR A 259 -12.76 -7.56 -23.13
CA THR A 259 -11.89 -8.21 -24.13
C THR A 259 -12.19 -7.84 -25.57
N LYS A 260 -13.31 -7.16 -25.86
CA LYS A 260 -13.74 -6.91 -27.25
C LYS A 260 -13.88 -5.45 -27.62
N LYS A 261 -14.61 -4.66 -26.84
CA LYS A 261 -14.96 -3.28 -27.21
C LYS A 261 -15.40 -2.46 -26.02
N PHE A 262 -14.86 -1.24 -25.89
CA PHE A 262 -15.31 -0.24 -24.92
C PHE A 262 -15.42 1.13 -25.57
N ASN A 263 -16.65 1.63 -25.75
CA ASN A 263 -16.90 2.94 -26.34
C ASN A 263 -17.91 3.75 -25.55
N ILE A 264 -17.52 4.96 -25.16
CA ILE A 264 -18.39 5.97 -24.55
C ILE A 264 -18.37 7.20 -25.45
N ASN A 265 -19.54 7.62 -25.93
CA ASN A 265 -19.66 8.75 -26.85
C ASN A 265 -20.80 9.68 -26.45
N LYS A 266 -20.54 11.00 -26.45
CA LYS A 266 -21.56 12.03 -26.21
C LYS A 266 -22.32 11.86 -24.88
N CYS A 267 -21.64 11.39 -23.85
CA CYS A 267 -22.25 11.13 -22.55
C CYS A 267 -22.01 12.29 -21.57
N ILE A 268 -22.90 12.40 -20.59
CA ILE A 268 -22.80 13.38 -19.50
C ILE A 268 -22.71 12.63 -18.17
N PHE A 269 -21.63 12.86 -17.44
CA PHE A 269 -21.42 12.42 -16.07
C PHE A 269 -21.40 13.67 -15.20
N ASN A 270 -22.41 13.84 -14.36
CA ASN A 270 -22.55 15.02 -13.51
C ASN A 270 -22.81 14.59 -12.06
N ASN A 271 -21.93 15.00 -11.15
CA ASN A 271 -21.99 14.62 -9.74
C ASN A 271 -22.05 13.09 -9.56
N VAL A 272 -21.05 12.40 -10.14
CA VAL A 272 -20.90 10.94 -10.08
C VAL A 272 -19.67 10.64 -9.22
N THR A 273 -19.84 9.81 -8.20
CA THR A 273 -18.81 9.62 -7.18
C THR A 273 -18.58 8.16 -6.85
N SER A 274 -17.36 7.81 -6.49
CA SER A 274 -16.99 6.54 -5.86
C SER A 274 -16.09 6.82 -4.65
N THR A 275 -15.92 5.85 -3.76
CA THR A 275 -14.93 6.00 -2.67
C THR A 275 -13.53 5.75 -3.20
N ASN A 276 -13.28 4.61 -3.84
CA ASN A 276 -11.91 4.15 -4.12
C ASN A 276 -11.42 4.60 -5.50
N ASN A 277 -11.79 3.88 -6.55
CA ASN A 277 -11.19 4.05 -7.88
C ASN A 277 -12.21 4.53 -8.90
N GLY A 278 -11.85 5.55 -9.69
CA GLY A 278 -12.61 6.03 -10.84
C GLY A 278 -13.97 6.61 -10.43
N GLY A 279 -14.02 7.92 -10.20
CA GLY A 279 -15.24 8.56 -9.69
C GLY A 279 -16.45 8.35 -10.57
N ALA A 280 -16.30 8.34 -11.89
CA ALA A 280 -17.36 7.98 -12.83
C ALA A 280 -17.12 6.62 -13.51
N ILE A 281 -15.90 6.38 -13.99
CA ILE A 281 -15.56 5.21 -14.80
C ILE A 281 -14.31 4.52 -14.26
N PHE A 282 -14.40 3.21 -14.04
CA PHE A 282 -13.26 2.34 -13.79
C PHE A 282 -13.10 1.33 -14.93
N ILE A 283 -11.88 1.16 -15.45
CA ILE A 283 -11.57 0.27 -16.56
C ILE A 283 -10.37 -0.61 -16.18
N ASP A 284 -10.56 -1.92 -16.28
CA ASP A 284 -9.54 -2.97 -16.17
C ASP A 284 -9.65 -3.88 -17.41
N ILE A 285 -8.67 -3.76 -18.31
CA ILE A 285 -8.65 -4.48 -19.60
C ILE A 285 -7.61 -5.60 -19.54
N LEU A 286 -8.04 -6.85 -19.72
CA LEU A 286 -7.12 -7.99 -19.76
C LEU A 286 -6.09 -7.85 -20.88
N GLY A 287 -4.84 -8.17 -20.56
CA GLY A 287 -3.69 -7.96 -21.43
C GLY A 287 -2.81 -9.18 -21.58
N ILE A 288 -3.02 -9.94 -22.66
CA ILE A 288 -1.97 -10.77 -23.30
C ILE A 288 -1.38 -9.90 -24.41
N VAL A 289 -0.05 -9.90 -24.52
CA VAL A 289 0.83 -8.84 -25.05
C VAL A 289 0.63 -8.42 -26.53
N GLU A 290 -0.41 -8.88 -27.23
CA GLU A 290 -0.53 -8.66 -28.69
C GLU A 290 -1.87 -8.10 -29.21
N ASN A 291 -2.94 -8.00 -28.41
CA ASN A 291 -4.23 -7.45 -28.86
C ASN A 291 -5.05 -6.82 -27.71
N PHE A 292 -4.60 -5.69 -27.16
CA PHE A 292 -5.36 -5.02 -26.09
C PHE A 292 -6.61 -4.31 -26.63
N THR A 293 -7.72 -4.36 -25.88
CA THR A 293 -8.92 -3.57 -26.21
C THR A 293 -8.64 -2.09 -26.00
N THR A 294 -9.08 -1.24 -26.92
CA THR A 294 -9.07 0.22 -26.72
C THR A 294 -10.35 0.67 -26.01
N ALA A 295 -10.20 1.39 -24.90
CA ALA A 295 -11.24 2.20 -24.30
C ALA A 295 -11.30 3.58 -24.99
N ARG A 296 -12.35 3.82 -25.78
CA ARG A 296 -12.55 5.09 -26.48
C ARG A 296 -13.63 5.92 -25.79
N ILE A 297 -13.25 7.07 -25.26
CA ILE A 297 -14.15 8.02 -24.61
C ILE A 297 -14.09 9.32 -25.40
N THR A 298 -15.23 9.70 -25.97
CA THR A 298 -15.25 10.76 -26.98
C THR A 298 -16.43 11.73 -26.78
N SER A 299 -16.19 13.03 -27.02
CA SER A 299 -17.23 14.07 -26.98
C SER A 299 -18.08 14.08 -25.70
N SER A 300 -17.49 13.71 -24.56
CA SER A 300 -18.23 13.48 -23.30
C SER A 300 -17.82 14.50 -22.23
N ASN A 301 -18.74 14.76 -21.30
CA ASN A 301 -18.57 15.73 -20.22
C ASN A 301 -18.54 15.03 -18.86
N PHE A 302 -17.50 15.28 -18.09
CA PHE A 302 -17.32 14.84 -16.71
C PHE A 302 -17.26 16.10 -15.83
N THR A 303 -18.27 16.27 -15.00
CA THR A 303 -18.42 17.46 -14.16
C THR A 303 -18.69 17.06 -12.72
N LYS A 304 -17.90 17.61 -11.79
CA LYS A 304 -18.02 17.33 -10.35
C LYS A 304 -17.97 15.84 -10.00
N CYS A 305 -17.19 15.06 -10.73
CA CYS A 305 -16.95 13.66 -10.37
C CYS A 305 -15.92 13.57 -9.23
N ARG A 306 -16.02 12.55 -8.36
CA ARG A 306 -15.11 12.39 -7.22
C ARG A 306 -14.76 10.94 -6.91
N SER A 307 -13.51 10.69 -6.54
CA SER A 307 -13.02 9.42 -5.95
C SER A 307 -11.73 9.61 -5.15
N ASN A 308 -11.18 8.56 -4.54
CA ASN A 308 -9.85 8.59 -3.96
C ASN A 308 -8.77 8.71 -5.05
N PHE A 309 -8.86 7.89 -6.10
CA PHE A 309 -7.98 7.94 -7.28
C PHE A 309 -8.78 8.15 -8.56
N GLY A 310 -8.34 9.08 -9.42
CA GLY A 310 -8.97 9.32 -10.72
C GLY A 310 -10.38 9.89 -10.60
N GLY A 311 -10.50 11.18 -10.27
CA GLY A 311 -11.78 11.79 -9.88
C GLY A 311 -12.93 11.60 -10.87
N ALA A 312 -12.64 11.42 -12.16
CA ALA A 312 -13.61 10.98 -13.17
C ALA A 312 -13.30 9.58 -13.73
N ILE A 313 -12.06 9.33 -14.17
CA ILE A 313 -11.69 8.09 -14.83
C ILE A 313 -10.47 7.48 -14.13
N LEU A 314 -10.53 6.18 -13.87
CA LEU A 314 -9.36 5.38 -13.58
C LEU A 314 -9.26 4.20 -14.55
N GLN A 315 -8.12 4.04 -15.21
CA GLN A 315 -7.85 2.88 -16.05
C GLN A 315 -6.54 2.21 -15.67
N VAL A 316 -6.60 0.89 -15.50
CA VAL A 316 -5.41 0.04 -15.51
C VAL A 316 -5.39 -0.75 -16.81
N THR A 317 -4.17 -1.00 -17.33
CA THR A 317 -3.92 -1.78 -18.56
C THR A 317 -4.63 -1.31 -19.84
N GLY A 318 -4.23 -1.88 -20.97
CA GLY A 318 -4.81 -1.60 -22.28
C GLY A 318 -4.54 -0.20 -22.81
N GLU A 319 -5.41 0.28 -23.70
CA GLU A 319 -5.30 1.60 -24.32
C GLU A 319 -6.48 2.49 -23.92
N LEU A 320 -6.21 3.74 -23.54
CA LEU A 320 -7.19 4.78 -23.28
C LEU A 320 -7.07 5.88 -24.33
N ILE A 321 -8.16 6.14 -25.05
CA ILE A 321 -8.29 7.28 -25.96
C ILE A 321 -9.37 8.22 -25.45
N VAL A 322 -8.97 9.45 -25.14
CA VAL A 322 -9.84 10.55 -24.74
C VAL A 322 -9.79 11.62 -25.82
N ASP A 323 -10.91 11.84 -26.52
CA ASP A 323 -11.01 12.81 -27.61
C ASP A 323 -12.18 13.77 -27.42
N ASN A 324 -11.91 15.07 -27.50
CA ASN A 324 -12.92 16.12 -27.44
C ASN A 324 -13.78 16.05 -26.16
N CYS A 325 -13.17 15.72 -25.01
CA CYS A 325 -13.88 15.57 -23.74
C CYS A 325 -13.62 16.75 -22.80
N ASN A 326 -14.56 16.99 -21.88
CA ASN A 326 -14.44 18.03 -20.85
C ASN A 326 -14.40 17.41 -19.46
N PHE A 327 -13.38 17.76 -18.68
CA PHE A 327 -13.19 17.40 -17.28
C PHE A 327 -13.19 18.68 -16.45
N ILE A 328 -14.32 18.98 -15.81
CA ILE A 328 -14.59 20.24 -15.12
C ILE A 328 -14.91 20.00 -13.65
N ASP A 329 -14.21 20.68 -12.75
CA ASP A 329 -14.45 20.64 -11.30
C ASP A 329 -14.42 19.21 -10.70
N ASN A 330 -13.70 18.25 -11.29
CA ASN A 330 -13.55 16.90 -10.73
C ASN A 330 -12.52 16.88 -9.60
N ARG A 331 -12.66 15.93 -8.68
CA ARG A 331 -11.84 15.87 -7.47
C ARG A 331 -11.33 14.47 -7.17
N ALA A 332 -10.05 14.35 -6.85
CA ALA A 332 -9.48 13.14 -6.24
C ALA A 332 -9.08 13.44 -4.79
N VAL A 333 -9.16 12.46 -3.89
CA VAL A 333 -8.60 12.61 -2.53
C VAL A 333 -7.07 12.57 -2.60
N TYR A 334 -6.54 11.55 -3.29
CA TYR A 334 -5.11 11.28 -3.42
C TYR A 334 -4.59 11.77 -4.77
N SER A 335 -4.65 10.97 -5.84
CA SER A 335 -4.00 11.35 -7.11
C SER A 335 -4.94 11.34 -8.33
N GLY A 336 -4.63 12.20 -9.30
CA GLY A 336 -5.34 12.27 -10.57
C GLY A 336 -6.73 12.91 -10.45
N GLY A 337 -6.78 14.21 -10.18
CA GLY A 337 -8.03 14.94 -9.91
C GLY A 337 -9.14 14.75 -10.97
N ALA A 338 -8.77 14.45 -12.22
CA ALA A 338 -9.71 13.99 -13.24
C ALA A 338 -9.43 12.56 -13.72
N ILE A 339 -8.19 12.25 -14.09
CA ILE A 339 -7.83 10.96 -14.68
C ILE A 339 -6.61 10.38 -13.96
N TYR A 340 -6.69 9.09 -13.64
CA TYR A 340 -5.57 8.27 -13.19
C TYR A 340 -5.40 7.08 -14.15
N THR A 341 -4.17 6.80 -14.60
CA THR A 341 -3.88 5.60 -15.38
C THR A 341 -2.66 4.87 -14.87
N SER A 342 -2.67 3.53 -14.88
CA SER A 342 -1.48 2.72 -14.60
C SER A 342 -1.26 1.59 -15.62
N ASN A 343 -0.03 1.45 -16.11
CA ASN A 343 0.40 0.44 -17.07
C ASN A 343 -0.47 0.43 -18.35
N ALA A 344 -0.79 1.62 -18.88
CA ALA A 344 -1.72 1.82 -19.99
C ALA A 344 -1.15 2.74 -21.08
N TYR A 345 -1.57 2.52 -22.33
CA TYR A 345 -1.27 3.40 -23.45
C TYR A 345 -2.30 4.53 -23.48
N VAL A 346 -1.87 5.78 -23.38
CA VAL A 346 -2.80 6.91 -23.19
C VAL A 346 -2.68 7.91 -24.31
N THR A 347 -3.79 8.19 -24.99
CA THR A 347 -3.91 9.29 -25.96
C THR A 347 -5.00 10.25 -25.54
N ILE A 348 -4.64 11.51 -25.31
CA ILE A 348 -5.57 12.58 -24.96
C ILE A 348 -5.48 13.67 -26.02
N GLN A 349 -6.60 14.00 -26.66
CA GLN A 349 -6.61 15.05 -27.67
C GLN A 349 -7.84 15.96 -27.59
N LYS A 350 -7.64 17.23 -27.96
CA LYS A 350 -8.70 18.25 -28.08
C LYS A 350 -9.59 18.36 -26.83
N SER A 351 -9.05 18.05 -25.66
CA SER A 351 -9.83 17.91 -24.42
C SER A 351 -9.53 19.04 -23.45
N ILE A 352 -10.46 19.32 -22.54
CA ILE A 352 -10.36 20.41 -21.58
C ILE A 352 -10.32 19.84 -20.15
N PHE A 353 -9.30 20.22 -19.38
CA PHE A 353 -9.15 19.94 -17.96
C PHE A 353 -9.17 21.27 -17.21
N LYS A 354 -10.30 21.56 -16.56
CA LYS A 354 -10.53 22.84 -15.89
C LYS A 354 -10.92 22.65 -14.44
N ASN A 355 -10.27 23.37 -13.53
CA ASN A 355 -10.60 23.40 -12.11
C ASN A 355 -10.62 22.03 -11.42
N ASN A 356 -9.91 21.04 -11.96
CA ASN A 356 -9.81 19.74 -11.29
C ASN A 356 -8.88 19.87 -10.07
N LYS A 357 -9.16 19.08 -9.04
CA LYS A 357 -8.48 19.24 -7.76
C LYS A 357 -8.09 17.92 -7.10
N VAL A 358 -6.91 17.90 -6.48
CA VAL A 358 -6.55 16.93 -5.44
C VAL A 358 -6.85 17.53 -4.07
N LEU A 359 -7.45 16.77 -3.16
CA LEU A 359 -7.89 17.32 -1.86
C LEU A 359 -6.76 17.39 -0.82
N LEU A 360 -5.79 16.49 -0.90
CA LEU A 360 -4.64 16.41 0.02
C LEU A 360 -3.36 16.86 -0.70
N SER A 361 -2.69 17.88 -0.18
CA SER A 361 -1.59 18.58 -0.87
C SER A 361 -0.33 17.76 -1.10
N ASP A 362 -0.18 16.65 -0.39
CA ASP A 362 1.03 15.82 -0.43
C ASP A 362 0.96 14.73 -1.53
N TYR A 363 -0.14 14.71 -2.30
CA TYR A 363 -0.35 13.81 -3.42
C TYR A 363 -0.24 14.51 -4.76
N ASP A 364 -0.23 13.72 -5.82
CA ASP A 364 0.19 14.16 -7.13
C ASP A 364 -0.95 14.35 -8.14
N ALA A 365 -0.72 15.26 -9.07
CA ALA A 365 -1.54 15.51 -10.26
C ALA A 365 -2.98 15.98 -9.99
N SER A 366 -3.13 17.29 -9.98
CA SER A 366 -4.42 17.98 -9.88
C SER A 366 -5.39 17.64 -11.03
N ALA A 367 -4.91 17.16 -12.18
CA ALA A 367 -5.74 16.74 -13.30
C ALA A 367 -5.44 15.32 -13.80
N LEU A 368 -4.20 15.03 -14.19
CA LEU A 368 -3.84 13.78 -14.89
C LEU A 368 -2.63 13.11 -14.24
N TYR A 369 -2.83 11.94 -13.66
CA TYR A 369 -1.77 11.08 -13.14
C TYR A 369 -1.56 9.90 -14.10
N VAL A 370 -0.33 9.72 -14.59
CA VAL A 370 0.04 8.61 -15.48
C VAL A 370 1.23 7.87 -14.89
N ASP A 371 1.01 6.61 -14.54
CA ASP A 371 2.02 5.67 -14.09
C ASP A 371 2.23 4.60 -15.16
N ARG A 372 3.43 4.52 -15.74
CA ARG A 372 3.84 3.47 -16.68
C ARG A 372 3.00 3.35 -17.96
N GLY A 373 3.69 3.45 -19.10
CA GLY A 373 3.12 3.24 -20.44
C GLY A 373 3.15 4.52 -21.29
N PRO A 374 3.09 4.41 -22.63
CA PRO A 374 3.26 5.56 -23.51
C PRO A 374 2.12 6.57 -23.38
N LEU A 375 2.46 7.86 -23.39
CA LEU A 375 1.52 8.97 -23.30
C LEU A 375 1.63 9.91 -24.49
N VAL A 376 0.49 10.22 -25.12
CA VAL A 376 0.37 11.28 -26.14
C VAL A 376 -0.68 12.29 -25.71
N ILE A 377 -0.32 13.57 -25.66
CA ILE A 377 -1.28 14.66 -25.41
C ILE A 377 -1.19 15.71 -26.52
N LYS A 378 -2.31 15.97 -27.21
CA LYS A 378 -2.35 16.88 -28.37
C LYS A 378 -3.53 17.84 -28.37
N GLY A 379 -3.25 19.15 -28.47
CA GLY A 379 -4.29 20.16 -28.69
C GLY A 379 -5.28 20.32 -27.54
N SER A 380 -4.89 19.92 -26.33
CA SER A 380 -5.71 19.96 -25.12
C SER A 380 -5.42 21.20 -24.28
N THR A 381 -6.33 21.55 -23.37
CA THR A 381 -6.20 22.70 -22.46
C THR A 381 -6.25 22.26 -21.00
N PHE A 382 -5.27 22.68 -20.21
CA PHE A 382 -5.21 22.48 -18.76
C PHE A 382 -5.24 23.84 -18.06
N ASN A 383 -6.33 24.14 -17.35
CA ASN A 383 -6.57 25.46 -16.79
C ASN A 383 -7.00 25.42 -15.31
N SER A 384 -6.27 26.12 -14.46
CA SER A 384 -6.65 26.34 -13.04
C SER A 384 -6.83 25.04 -12.25
N ASN A 385 -6.06 23.99 -12.53
CA ASN A 385 -6.07 22.77 -11.72
C ASN A 385 -5.19 22.98 -10.48
N SER A 386 -5.64 22.50 -9.32
CA SER A 386 -5.07 22.87 -8.01
C SER A 386 -5.14 21.73 -6.98
N GLY A 387 -4.56 21.93 -5.79
CA GLY A 387 -4.51 20.90 -4.75
C GLY A 387 -3.13 20.29 -4.65
N ALA A 388 -2.71 19.61 -5.71
CA ALA A 388 -1.31 19.27 -5.96
C ALA A 388 -0.61 20.44 -6.69
N ASP A 389 0.72 20.47 -6.67
CA ASP A 389 1.49 21.51 -7.35
C ASP A 389 1.41 21.36 -8.88
N GLU A 390 1.31 20.14 -9.37
CA GLU A 390 1.30 19.81 -10.79
C GLU A 390 -0.10 19.50 -11.33
N ALA A 391 -0.35 19.93 -12.57
CA ALA A 391 -1.54 19.54 -13.31
C ALA A 391 -1.40 18.10 -13.87
N ILE A 392 -0.21 17.76 -14.37
CA ILE A 392 0.12 16.45 -14.92
C ILE A 392 1.32 15.89 -14.15
N TYR A 393 1.19 14.65 -13.66
CA TYR A 393 2.25 13.88 -13.03
C TYR A 393 2.52 12.62 -13.83
N LEU A 394 3.80 12.35 -14.12
CA LEU A 394 4.27 11.22 -14.90
C LEU A 394 5.29 10.41 -14.10
N TYR A 395 5.11 9.10 -14.04
CA TYR A 395 6.06 8.15 -13.44
C TYR A 395 6.30 6.98 -14.38
N ASP A 396 7.55 6.70 -14.77
CA ASP A 396 7.91 5.66 -15.76
C ASP A 396 7.22 5.81 -17.12
N VAL A 397 7.09 7.05 -17.61
CA VAL A 397 6.34 7.35 -18.83
C VAL A 397 7.27 7.79 -19.95
N GLU A 398 7.08 7.18 -21.12
CA GLU A 398 7.52 7.76 -22.39
C GLU A 398 6.43 8.70 -22.91
N TYR A 399 6.68 10.02 -22.95
CA TYR A 399 5.65 11.01 -23.27
C TYR A 399 5.90 11.83 -24.54
N ASN A 400 4.80 12.23 -25.19
CA ASN A 400 4.79 13.18 -26.30
C ASN A 400 3.66 14.21 -26.10
N ILE A 401 4.02 15.40 -25.60
CA ILE A 401 3.08 16.46 -25.23
C ILE A 401 3.24 17.62 -26.21
N VAL A 402 2.27 17.80 -27.11
CA VAL A 402 2.39 18.73 -28.23
C VAL A 402 1.18 19.63 -28.47
N ASN A 403 1.44 20.91 -28.78
CA ASN A 403 0.41 21.89 -29.15
C ASN A 403 -0.70 22.09 -28.09
N ASN A 404 -0.39 21.93 -26.82
CA ASN A 404 -1.35 22.11 -25.71
C ASN A 404 -1.30 23.53 -25.14
N THR A 405 -2.33 23.90 -24.37
CA THR A 405 -2.39 25.16 -23.63
C THR A 405 -2.48 24.89 -22.13
N PHE A 406 -1.52 25.39 -21.37
CA PHE A 406 -1.49 25.35 -19.91
C PHE A 406 -1.67 26.77 -19.39
N LYS A 407 -2.52 26.98 -18.39
CA LYS A 407 -2.75 28.30 -17.81
C LYS A 407 -3.17 28.19 -16.35
N SER A 408 -2.58 29.02 -15.51
CA SER A 408 -2.98 29.17 -14.10
C SER A 408 -2.86 27.86 -13.31
N ASN A 409 -1.93 26.98 -13.70
CA ASN A 409 -1.49 25.86 -12.88
C ASN A 409 -0.12 26.22 -12.27
N LYS A 410 0.25 25.65 -11.12
CA LYS A 410 1.56 25.95 -10.51
C LYS A 410 2.70 25.28 -11.28
N ILE A 411 2.55 23.98 -11.60
CA ILE A 411 3.40 23.21 -12.50
C ILE A 411 2.51 22.58 -13.58
N ALA A 412 2.86 22.74 -14.85
CA ALA A 412 2.13 22.15 -15.97
C ALA A 412 2.37 20.64 -16.07
N VAL A 413 3.64 20.22 -15.99
CA VAL A 413 4.06 18.82 -16.06
C VAL A 413 5.19 18.58 -15.06
N TYR A 414 5.01 17.58 -14.21
CA TYR A 414 6.04 17.01 -13.33
C TYR A 414 6.31 15.57 -13.77
N ALA A 415 7.54 15.25 -14.15
CA ALA A 415 7.90 13.93 -14.67
C ALA A 415 9.04 13.32 -13.84
N VAL A 416 8.86 12.04 -13.47
CA VAL A 416 9.73 11.25 -12.60
C VAL A 416 10.11 9.96 -13.34
N PHE A 417 11.40 9.64 -13.43
CA PHE A 417 11.91 8.49 -14.20
C PHE A 417 11.30 8.37 -15.60
N SER A 418 10.99 9.52 -16.21
CA SER A 418 10.20 9.63 -17.43
C SER A 418 11.02 10.37 -18.47
N SER A 419 10.77 10.09 -19.74
CA SER A 419 11.49 10.73 -20.84
C SER A 419 10.54 10.99 -22.01
N GLY A 420 10.81 12.03 -22.80
CA GLY A 420 9.89 12.35 -23.87
C GLY A 420 10.05 13.73 -24.49
N ASN A 421 9.10 14.08 -25.36
CA ASN A 421 9.10 15.31 -26.13
C ASN A 421 8.02 16.29 -25.66
N ILE A 422 8.39 17.55 -25.46
CA ILE A 422 7.47 18.68 -25.25
C ILE A 422 7.68 19.71 -26.35
N LYS A 423 6.71 19.88 -27.25
CA LYS A 423 6.85 20.79 -28.42
C LYS A 423 5.62 21.69 -28.62
N ASN A 424 5.85 22.96 -28.92
CA ASN A 424 4.83 23.94 -29.30
C ASN A 424 3.68 24.12 -28.27
N ASN A 425 3.94 23.91 -26.98
CA ASN A 425 2.94 24.12 -25.93
C ASN A 425 2.94 25.58 -25.45
N LYS A 426 1.75 26.15 -25.22
CA LYS A 426 1.57 27.48 -24.64
C LYS A 426 1.48 27.37 -23.12
N LEU A 427 2.56 27.69 -22.41
CA LEU A 427 2.64 27.51 -20.95
C LEU A 427 1.98 28.62 -20.12
N ASN A 428 1.78 29.82 -20.68
CA ASN A 428 1.13 30.97 -20.00
C ASN A 428 1.56 31.20 -18.54
N LYS A 429 2.89 31.12 -18.26
CA LYS A 429 3.56 31.24 -16.95
C LYS A 429 3.61 29.98 -16.08
N ASP A 430 2.93 28.90 -16.45
CA ASP A 430 3.04 27.62 -15.76
C ASP A 430 4.44 27.01 -16.00
N LYS A 431 5.00 26.31 -15.00
CA LYS A 431 6.36 25.75 -15.05
C LYS A 431 6.39 24.30 -15.53
N LEU A 432 7.56 23.82 -15.94
CA LEU A 432 7.83 22.40 -16.22
C LEU A 432 8.91 21.88 -15.26
N SER A 433 8.84 20.60 -14.90
CA SER A 433 9.86 19.89 -14.13
C SER A 433 9.91 18.44 -14.65
N LEU A 434 10.95 18.09 -15.41
CA LEU A 434 10.91 16.89 -16.26
C LEU A 434 11.94 15.81 -15.89
N ASP A 435 13.01 16.19 -15.18
CA ASP A 435 14.14 15.30 -14.90
C ASP A 435 14.20 14.97 -13.39
N ASN A 436 13.07 14.54 -12.82
CA ASN A 436 13.00 14.18 -11.41
C ASN A 436 13.25 12.67 -11.20
N VAL A 437 13.68 12.35 -9.98
CA VAL A 437 13.89 10.99 -9.49
C VAL A 437 13.20 10.84 -8.13
N ASP A 438 12.73 9.63 -7.83
CA ASP A 438 12.02 9.29 -6.59
C ASP A 438 12.43 7.88 -6.14
N TYR A 439 13.64 7.74 -5.59
CA TYR A 439 14.12 6.45 -5.10
C TYR A 439 13.47 6.12 -3.76
N ALA A 440 12.89 4.92 -3.67
CA ALA A 440 12.31 4.42 -2.43
C ALA A 440 13.41 3.83 -1.55
N THR A 441 13.78 4.54 -0.49
CA THR A 441 14.99 4.25 0.31
C THR A 441 14.71 4.03 1.79
N TYR A 442 13.51 4.38 2.27
CA TYR A 442 13.11 4.16 3.66
C TYR A 442 11.59 4.19 3.81
N VAL A 443 11.13 3.67 4.93
CA VAL A 443 9.76 3.77 5.45
C VAL A 443 9.84 4.40 6.83
N ASP A 444 9.04 5.43 7.04
CA ASP A 444 8.86 6.10 8.32
C ASP A 444 7.35 6.13 8.66
N GLU A 445 6.98 5.48 9.75
CA GLU A 445 5.59 5.30 10.20
C GLU A 445 5.45 5.30 11.71
N VAL A 446 4.27 5.71 12.18
CA VAL A 446 3.86 5.52 13.57
C VAL A 446 3.41 4.07 13.74
N VAL A 447 3.85 3.42 14.81
CA VAL A 447 3.52 2.02 15.10
C VAL A 447 3.04 1.85 16.53
N THR A 448 2.05 0.99 16.75
CA THR A 448 1.73 0.52 18.10
C THR A 448 2.76 -0.54 18.53
N PRO A 449 3.54 -0.33 19.60
CA PRO A 449 4.41 -1.37 20.12
C PRO A 449 3.61 -2.60 20.54
N LEU A 450 3.97 -3.77 20.00
CA LEU A 450 3.33 -5.03 20.39
C LEU A 450 3.83 -5.48 21.77
N LYS A 451 2.90 -5.68 22.70
CA LYS A 451 3.20 -6.29 24.00
C LYS A 451 3.02 -7.80 23.91
N ILE A 452 4.13 -8.54 23.91
CA ILE A 452 4.10 -10.00 23.97
C ILE A 452 3.64 -10.42 25.37
N VAL A 453 2.57 -11.22 25.44
CA VAL A 453 2.00 -11.71 26.70
C VAL A 453 2.09 -13.22 26.86
N ASN A 454 2.27 -13.95 25.76
CA ASN A 454 2.39 -15.40 25.76
C ASN A 454 3.81 -15.80 25.34
N SER A 455 4.61 -16.28 26.30
CA SER A 455 5.86 -16.97 26.01
C SER A 455 5.58 -18.45 25.72
N VAL A 456 6.17 -19.01 24.68
CA VAL A 456 5.99 -20.42 24.33
C VAL A 456 7.18 -21.23 24.85
N GLU A 457 6.88 -22.26 25.65
CA GLU A 457 7.86 -23.23 26.15
C GLU A 457 8.09 -24.36 25.13
N ASP A 458 9.30 -24.89 25.09
CA ASP A 458 9.59 -26.12 24.34
C ASP A 458 8.91 -27.31 25.03
N ILE A 459 8.11 -28.07 24.26
CA ILE A 459 7.44 -29.27 24.76
C ILE A 459 8.00 -30.52 24.08
N SER A 460 8.14 -31.61 24.83
CA SER A 460 8.69 -32.87 24.31
C SER A 460 7.72 -33.65 23.42
N ARG A 461 6.42 -33.31 23.44
CA ARG A 461 5.39 -33.95 22.62
C ARG A 461 4.21 -33.00 22.40
N TYR A 462 3.82 -32.82 21.15
CA TYR A 462 2.63 -32.03 20.77
C TYR A 462 1.33 -32.75 21.14
N PRO A 463 0.27 -32.01 21.53
CA PRO A 463 -1.05 -32.61 21.78
C PRO A 463 -1.64 -33.23 20.50
N GLU A 464 -2.49 -34.24 20.64
CA GLU A 464 -3.16 -34.89 19.50
C GLU A 464 -4.10 -33.93 18.75
N VAL A 465 -4.67 -32.95 19.47
CA VAL A 465 -5.55 -31.91 18.90
C VAL A 465 -5.11 -30.54 19.39
N TYR A 466 -4.94 -29.61 18.45
CA TYR A 466 -4.66 -28.22 18.75
C TYR A 466 -5.47 -27.34 17.79
N ASP A 467 -6.55 -26.76 18.28
CA ASP A 467 -7.57 -26.10 17.47
C ASP A 467 -7.71 -24.62 17.85
N TYR A 468 -7.21 -23.73 17.00
CA TYR A 468 -7.22 -22.30 17.30
C TYR A 468 -8.62 -21.71 17.38
N ARG A 469 -9.61 -22.34 16.75
CA ARG A 469 -11.02 -21.90 16.82
C ARG A 469 -11.53 -22.01 18.26
N LYS A 470 -11.08 -23.05 18.98
CA LYS A 470 -11.42 -23.28 20.39
C LYS A 470 -10.53 -22.46 21.34
N LEU A 471 -9.26 -22.29 20.99
CA LEU A 471 -8.30 -21.54 21.79
C LEU A 471 -8.43 -20.01 21.65
N GLY A 472 -9.16 -19.53 20.65
CA GLY A 472 -9.37 -18.10 20.41
C GLY A 472 -8.24 -17.42 19.62
N TYR A 473 -7.40 -18.17 18.91
CA TYR A 473 -6.26 -17.63 18.12
C TYR A 473 -6.58 -17.39 16.65
N VAL A 474 -7.86 -17.17 16.31
CA VAL A 474 -8.32 -16.82 14.96
C VAL A 474 -9.29 -15.65 14.98
N THR A 475 -9.20 -14.84 13.93
CA THR A 475 -10.18 -13.80 13.57
C THR A 475 -11.29 -14.38 12.69
N ASN A 476 -12.30 -13.57 12.37
CA ASN A 476 -13.42 -13.96 11.51
C ASN A 476 -12.94 -14.42 10.11
N VAL A 477 -13.68 -15.31 9.46
CA VAL A 477 -13.45 -15.68 8.07
C VAL A 477 -14.01 -14.61 7.14
N LYS A 478 -13.15 -14.07 6.26
CA LYS A 478 -13.50 -13.05 5.27
C LYS A 478 -13.77 -13.70 3.89
N ASN A 479 -14.19 -12.89 2.91
CA ASN A 479 -14.63 -13.36 1.59
C ASN A 479 -13.94 -12.62 0.44
N GLN A 480 -13.06 -13.31 -0.29
CA GLN A 480 -12.30 -12.77 -1.43
C GLN A 480 -13.13 -12.57 -2.71
N LYS A 481 -14.38 -13.04 -2.72
CA LYS A 481 -15.29 -13.01 -3.87
C LYS A 481 -14.66 -13.68 -5.10
N SER A 482 -14.86 -13.12 -6.30
CA SER A 482 -14.32 -13.66 -7.55
C SER A 482 -12.92 -13.12 -7.90
N LYS A 483 -12.27 -12.36 -7.00
CA LYS A 483 -10.92 -11.82 -7.21
C LYS A 483 -9.89 -12.89 -6.85
N SER A 484 -8.81 -12.99 -7.64
CA SER A 484 -7.73 -13.97 -7.40
C SER A 484 -6.79 -13.56 -6.25
N SER A 485 -7.36 -13.16 -5.10
CA SER A 485 -6.65 -12.51 -3.99
C SER A 485 -6.36 -13.43 -2.80
N CYS A 486 -6.55 -14.74 -2.96
CA CYS A 486 -6.35 -15.74 -1.90
C CYS A 486 -4.98 -15.65 -1.22
N TRP A 487 -3.93 -15.31 -1.96
CA TRP A 487 -2.58 -15.14 -1.46
C TRP A 487 -2.46 -13.99 -0.43
N ALA A 488 -3.22 -12.90 -0.58
CA ALA A 488 -3.31 -11.84 0.43
C ALA A 488 -4.14 -12.28 1.65
N PHE A 489 -5.31 -12.91 1.44
CA PHE A 489 -6.19 -13.37 2.52
C PHE A 489 -5.54 -14.45 3.39
N GLY A 490 -4.91 -15.46 2.79
CA GLY A 490 -4.23 -16.52 3.53
C GLY A 490 -3.08 -15.97 4.37
N SER A 491 -2.36 -14.98 3.84
CA SER A 491 -1.25 -14.34 4.55
C SER A 491 -1.70 -13.42 5.68
N ILE A 492 -2.74 -12.60 5.46
CA ILE A 492 -3.35 -11.80 6.53
C ILE A 492 -3.94 -12.69 7.63
N ALA A 493 -4.60 -13.80 7.28
CA ALA A 493 -5.11 -14.74 8.27
C ALA A 493 -3.99 -15.33 9.15
N ALA A 494 -2.82 -15.63 8.58
CA ALA A 494 -1.66 -16.10 9.33
C ALA A 494 -1.04 -14.99 10.20
N LEU A 495 -0.93 -13.76 9.67
CA LEU A 495 -0.43 -12.59 10.40
C LEU A 495 -1.32 -12.27 11.62
N GLU A 496 -2.63 -12.13 11.40
CA GLU A 496 -3.62 -11.87 12.45
C GLU A 496 -3.62 -12.98 13.51
N SER A 497 -3.51 -14.24 13.10
CA SER A 497 -3.42 -15.38 14.03
C SER A 497 -2.14 -15.34 14.87
N SER A 498 -1.01 -15.00 14.25
CA SER A 498 0.29 -14.94 14.93
C SER A 498 0.34 -13.78 15.93
N ILE A 499 -0.18 -12.60 15.57
CA ILE A 499 -0.32 -11.46 16.48
C ILE A 499 -1.24 -11.82 17.63
N LEU A 500 -2.44 -12.32 17.34
CA LEU A 500 -3.44 -12.67 18.36
C LEU A 500 -2.89 -13.71 19.35
N LYS A 501 -2.13 -14.70 18.87
CA LYS A 501 -1.46 -15.67 19.72
C LYS A 501 -0.36 -15.06 20.58
N ALA A 502 0.47 -14.17 20.03
CA ALA A 502 1.59 -13.56 20.76
C ALA A 502 1.15 -12.48 21.76
N THR A 503 0.14 -11.68 21.43
CA THR A 503 -0.22 -10.44 22.13
C THR A 503 -1.63 -10.44 22.74
N ASN A 504 -2.46 -11.43 22.41
CA ASN A 504 -3.90 -11.45 22.72
C ASN A 504 -4.69 -10.26 22.12
N GLN A 505 -4.10 -9.54 21.16
CA GLN A 505 -4.77 -8.45 20.44
C GLN A 505 -5.44 -8.99 19.18
N LYS A 506 -6.74 -8.71 19.04
CA LYS A 506 -7.51 -9.07 17.86
C LYS A 506 -7.50 -7.89 16.88
N LEU A 507 -6.89 -8.09 15.72
CA LEU A 507 -6.81 -7.10 14.64
C LEU A 507 -7.55 -7.60 13.40
N ASP A 508 -8.22 -6.69 12.70
CA ASP A 508 -8.85 -6.92 11.41
C ASP A 508 -8.08 -6.09 10.37
N LEU A 509 -7.14 -6.70 9.66
CA LEU A 509 -6.18 -6.03 8.79
C LEU A 509 -6.66 -5.98 7.33
N SER A 510 -6.21 -5.00 6.56
CA SER A 510 -6.62 -4.85 5.16
C SER A 510 -5.93 -5.85 4.23
N GLU A 511 -6.69 -6.73 3.58
CA GLU A 511 -6.21 -7.53 2.45
C GLU A 511 -6.02 -6.71 1.17
N ASN A 512 -6.73 -5.58 1.03
CA ASN A 512 -6.78 -4.83 -0.22
C ASN A 512 -5.43 -4.19 -0.54
N ILE A 513 -4.79 -3.56 0.46
CA ILE A 513 -3.46 -2.96 0.31
C ILE A 513 -2.36 -4.01 0.15
N ILE A 514 -2.41 -5.13 0.87
CA ILE A 514 -1.44 -6.22 0.67
C ILE A 514 -1.53 -6.77 -0.75
N PHE A 515 -2.75 -6.94 -1.27
CA PHE A 515 -2.96 -7.36 -2.64
C PHE A 515 -2.46 -6.31 -3.64
N ASN A 516 -2.90 -5.05 -3.52
CA ASN A 516 -2.64 -4.00 -4.51
C ASN A 516 -1.17 -3.55 -4.52
N SER A 517 -0.50 -3.53 -3.37
CA SER A 517 0.87 -3.04 -3.22
C SER A 517 1.92 -3.84 -3.99
N MET A 518 1.66 -5.14 -4.21
CA MET A 518 2.57 -6.04 -4.91
C MET A 518 2.26 -6.22 -6.41
N LEU A 519 1.13 -5.67 -6.89
CA LEU A 519 0.80 -5.69 -8.32
C LEU A 519 1.71 -4.78 -9.12
N LYS A 520 1.83 -5.04 -10.41
CA LYS A 520 2.53 -4.15 -11.36
C LYS A 520 1.96 -2.73 -11.45
N PHE A 521 0.81 -2.45 -10.85
CA PHE A 521 0.20 -1.11 -10.82
C PHE A 521 0.67 -0.24 -9.65
N SER A 522 1.38 -0.85 -8.70
CA SER A 522 2.07 -0.17 -7.62
C SER A 522 3.51 0.10 -8.03
N LYS A 523 4.03 1.31 -7.78
CA LYS A 523 5.47 1.60 -7.99
C LYS A 523 6.41 0.79 -7.07
N TYR A 524 5.87 0.13 -6.05
CA TYR A 524 6.58 -0.75 -5.12
C TYR A 524 6.34 -2.24 -5.38
N GLY A 525 5.52 -2.58 -6.38
CA GLY A 525 5.20 -3.95 -6.73
C GLY A 525 6.19 -4.57 -7.71
N GLU A 526 5.80 -5.70 -8.28
CA GLU A 526 6.60 -6.47 -9.24
C GLU A 526 6.19 -6.19 -10.69
N ASN A 527 7.14 -6.19 -11.63
CA ASN A 527 6.93 -5.80 -13.04
C ASN A 527 5.90 -6.66 -13.78
N SER A 528 5.78 -7.94 -13.43
CA SER A 528 4.99 -8.93 -14.15
C SER A 528 3.74 -9.39 -13.39
N THR A 529 3.60 -9.02 -12.10
CA THR A 529 2.52 -9.52 -11.24
C THR A 529 1.15 -8.95 -11.64
N GLY A 530 0.23 -9.86 -11.99
CA GLY A 530 -1.20 -9.60 -12.17
C GLY A 530 -2.01 -10.00 -10.94
N GLU A 531 -3.31 -10.34 -11.09
CA GLU A 531 -4.09 -10.77 -9.92
C GLU A 531 -3.59 -12.09 -9.32
N LEU A 532 -3.08 -13.01 -10.16
CA LEU A 532 -2.46 -14.25 -9.73
C LEU A 532 -1.00 -13.99 -9.36
N ALA A 533 -0.57 -14.50 -8.21
CA ALA A 533 0.76 -14.26 -7.65
C ALA A 533 1.35 -15.51 -6.97
N ALA A 534 2.66 -15.45 -6.71
CA ALA A 534 3.39 -16.45 -5.96
C ALA A 534 3.09 -16.35 -4.45
N LEU A 535 3.30 -17.46 -3.72
CA LEU A 535 3.02 -17.57 -2.28
C LEU A 535 3.82 -16.58 -1.45
N LEU A 536 5.11 -16.38 -1.76
CA LEU A 536 6.00 -15.55 -0.95
C LEU A 536 5.84 -14.05 -1.18
N LEU A 537 5.17 -13.65 -2.26
CA LEU A 537 5.07 -12.25 -2.68
C LEU A 537 4.55 -11.29 -1.57
N PRO A 538 3.53 -11.63 -0.76
CA PRO A 538 3.08 -10.78 0.34
C PRO A 538 4.16 -10.40 1.35
N ILE A 539 5.20 -11.24 1.51
CA ILE A 539 6.22 -11.06 2.55
C ILE A 539 6.90 -9.72 2.38
N GLY A 540 7.24 -9.32 1.15
CA GLY A 540 7.80 -8.01 0.84
C GLY A 540 6.98 -6.87 1.43
N SER A 541 5.67 -6.89 1.19
CA SER A 541 4.75 -5.91 1.75
C SER A 541 4.83 -5.86 3.28
N PHE A 542 4.82 -7.02 3.94
CA PHE A 542 4.86 -7.10 5.41
C PHE A 542 6.18 -6.64 6.03
N ILE A 543 7.32 -7.10 5.53
CA ILE A 543 8.65 -6.78 6.13
C ILE A 543 9.14 -5.38 5.73
N SER A 544 8.54 -4.80 4.69
CA SER A 544 8.73 -3.40 4.29
C SER A 544 7.68 -2.48 4.96
N TRP A 545 6.90 -3.02 5.90
CA TRP A 545 5.86 -2.35 6.67
C TRP A 545 4.80 -1.67 5.82
N LEU A 546 4.57 -2.17 4.60
CA LEU A 546 3.65 -1.60 3.63
C LEU A 546 2.25 -2.18 3.84
N GLY A 547 1.31 -1.36 4.33
CA GLY A 547 -0.10 -1.74 4.31
C GLY A 547 -0.58 -2.64 5.44
N THR A 548 0.15 -2.77 6.54
CA THR A 548 -0.25 -3.57 7.71
C THR A 548 -1.10 -2.75 8.69
N TYR A 549 -2.21 -2.21 8.19
CA TYR A 549 -3.15 -1.38 8.94
C TYR A 549 -4.59 -1.96 8.94
N PRO A 550 -5.47 -1.47 9.82
CA PRO A 550 -6.84 -1.97 9.92
C PRO A 550 -7.66 -1.85 8.63
N SER A 551 -8.56 -2.80 8.39
CA SER A 551 -9.38 -2.90 7.17
C SER A 551 -10.28 -1.70 6.91
N GLU A 552 -10.58 -0.88 7.93
CA GLU A 552 -11.41 0.32 7.81
C GLU A 552 -10.73 1.48 7.07
N TYR A 553 -9.40 1.44 6.92
CA TYR A 553 -8.64 2.41 6.14
C TYR A 553 -8.57 2.06 4.65
N ASP A 554 -8.66 0.76 4.32
CA ASP A 554 -8.73 0.28 2.93
C ASP A 554 -9.55 -1.02 2.87
N GLU A 555 -10.87 -0.87 2.73
CA GLU A 555 -11.78 -2.02 2.68
C GLU A 555 -11.58 -2.86 1.42
N PHE A 556 -11.76 -4.18 1.54
CA PHE A 556 -11.61 -5.10 0.41
C PHE A 556 -12.57 -4.77 -0.75
N ASP A 557 -11.97 -4.54 -1.91
CA ASP A 557 -12.67 -4.16 -3.14
C ASP A 557 -12.26 -5.10 -4.30
N GLU A 558 -13.26 -5.83 -4.82
CA GLU A 558 -13.06 -6.84 -5.88
C GLU A 558 -12.64 -6.26 -7.23
N LEU A 559 -12.86 -4.96 -7.44
CA LEU A 559 -12.42 -4.22 -8.62
C LEU A 559 -11.09 -3.50 -8.39
N SER A 560 -10.79 -3.10 -7.15
CA SER A 560 -9.62 -2.28 -6.85
C SER A 560 -8.29 -2.95 -7.25
N LYS A 561 -7.41 -2.11 -7.80
CA LYS A 561 -6.01 -2.41 -8.20
C LYS A 561 -5.00 -1.42 -7.63
N ILE A 562 -5.50 -0.36 -7.01
CA ILE A 562 -4.73 0.78 -6.50
C ILE A 562 -5.24 1.02 -5.08
N SER A 563 -4.31 1.19 -4.16
CA SER A 563 -4.56 1.51 -2.76
C SER A 563 -3.66 2.64 -2.31
N GLU A 564 -4.04 3.29 -1.22
CA GLU A 564 -3.22 4.30 -0.57
C GLU A 564 -2.25 3.67 0.45
N TYR A 565 -1.05 4.22 0.54
CA TYR A 565 -0.05 3.86 1.54
C TYR A 565 -0.21 4.75 2.78
N SER A 566 -1.25 4.44 3.55
CA SER A 566 -1.53 5.14 4.80
C SER A 566 -0.67 4.62 5.96
N SER A 567 -0.28 5.54 6.83
CA SER A 567 0.31 5.28 8.14
C SER A 567 -0.72 5.60 9.22
N THR A 568 -0.85 4.74 10.23
CA THR A 568 -1.84 4.90 11.31
C THR A 568 -1.23 4.49 12.64
N ASP A 569 -1.75 5.00 13.74
CA ASP A 569 -1.30 4.60 15.07
C ASP A 569 -1.52 3.10 15.34
N SER A 570 -2.32 2.40 14.53
CA SER A 570 -2.61 0.97 14.63
C SER A 570 -1.82 0.08 13.65
N ASN A 571 -0.79 0.63 12.99
CA ASN A 571 0.08 -0.17 12.12
C ASN A 571 0.79 -1.27 12.90
N VAL A 572 1.04 -2.40 12.23
CA VAL A 572 1.80 -3.53 12.79
C VAL A 572 3.03 -3.84 11.95
N HIS A 573 4.18 -3.96 12.61
CA HIS A 573 5.43 -4.29 11.93
C HIS A 573 5.73 -5.79 12.04
N ALA A 574 5.73 -6.49 10.90
CA ALA A 574 6.31 -7.83 10.82
C ALA A 574 7.84 -7.69 10.86
N GLN A 575 8.48 -8.50 11.71
CA GLN A 575 9.93 -8.41 11.93
C GLN A 575 10.67 -9.68 11.50
N ASP A 576 10.06 -10.85 11.69
CA ASP A 576 10.69 -12.14 11.38
C ASP A 576 9.68 -13.04 10.64
N VAL A 577 10.16 -13.76 9.62
CA VAL A 577 9.34 -14.69 8.82
C VAL A 577 10.08 -16.01 8.66
N LEU A 578 9.49 -17.09 9.19
CA LEU A 578 10.01 -18.44 9.06
C LEU A 578 9.52 -19.07 7.77
N PHE A 579 10.44 -19.50 6.92
CA PHE A 579 10.18 -20.33 5.76
C PHE A 579 10.30 -21.79 6.15
N MET A 580 9.33 -22.59 5.70
CA MET A 580 9.28 -24.01 5.96
C MET A 580 9.49 -24.75 4.65
N ASN A 581 10.47 -25.65 4.67
CA ASN A 581 10.69 -26.58 3.58
C ASN A 581 9.43 -27.44 3.37
N PRO A 582 9.21 -27.91 2.14
CA PRO A 582 8.09 -28.78 1.84
C PRO A 582 8.07 -30.03 2.73
N LEU A 583 6.87 -30.53 3.01
CA LEU A 583 6.70 -31.81 3.70
C LEU A 583 7.24 -32.94 2.79
N MET A 584 8.47 -33.40 3.07
CA MET A 584 9.14 -34.45 2.28
C MET A 584 8.51 -35.84 2.49
N ASN A 585 7.86 -36.07 3.65
CA ASN A 585 6.92 -37.16 3.91
C ASN A 585 6.09 -36.86 5.17
N VAL A 586 4.96 -37.56 5.32
CA VAL A 586 3.99 -37.42 6.42
C VAL A 586 4.52 -37.67 7.83
N ARG A 587 5.76 -38.14 7.99
CA ARG A 587 6.39 -38.31 9.31
C ARG A 587 7.05 -37.03 9.83
N ASN A 588 7.04 -35.94 9.05
CA ASN A 588 7.68 -34.67 9.40
C ASN A 588 6.68 -33.53 9.68
N ASN A 589 5.48 -33.85 10.16
CA ASN A 589 4.48 -32.85 10.59
C ASN A 589 4.96 -32.04 11.81
N ASP A 590 5.94 -32.55 12.56
CA ASP A 590 6.42 -31.93 13.80
C ASP A 590 6.92 -30.50 13.58
N ILE A 591 7.54 -30.17 12.43
CA ILE A 591 7.97 -28.80 12.11
C ILE A 591 6.78 -27.85 11.99
N TYR A 592 5.69 -28.30 11.36
CA TYR A 592 4.46 -27.50 11.20
C TYR A 592 3.70 -27.40 12.52
N LYS A 593 3.63 -28.50 13.29
CA LYS A 593 3.05 -28.49 14.65
C LYS A 593 3.84 -27.58 15.58
N GLU A 594 5.18 -27.58 15.49
CA GLU A 594 6.06 -26.67 16.23
C GLU A 594 5.79 -25.22 15.87
N ALA A 595 5.77 -24.90 14.57
CA ALA A 595 5.53 -23.55 14.10
C ALA A 595 4.12 -23.04 14.48
N LEU A 596 3.09 -23.87 14.39
CA LEU A 596 1.77 -23.56 14.92
C LEU A 596 1.84 -23.30 16.43
N TYR A 597 2.36 -24.28 17.19
CA TYR A 597 2.43 -24.21 18.63
C TYR A 597 3.18 -22.97 19.14
N LYS A 598 4.26 -22.57 18.46
CA LYS A 598 5.10 -21.42 18.82
C LYS A 598 4.61 -20.09 18.28
N TYR A 599 4.25 -20.00 17.00
CA TYR A 599 4.24 -18.72 16.31
C TYR A 599 2.84 -18.26 15.86
N GLY A 600 1.98 -19.16 15.40
CA GLY A 600 0.65 -18.75 14.93
C GLY A 600 0.19 -19.52 13.71
N GLY A 601 -0.56 -18.88 12.81
CA GLY A 601 -1.06 -19.51 11.59
C GLY A 601 0.04 -19.72 10.55
N ILE A 602 -0.10 -20.74 9.70
CA ILE A 602 0.85 -21.06 8.62
C ILE A 602 0.19 -20.87 7.26
N VAL A 603 0.85 -20.14 6.36
CA VAL A 603 0.38 -19.93 4.98
C VAL A 603 0.84 -21.09 4.09
N ILE A 604 -0.09 -21.68 3.34
CA ILE A 604 0.18 -22.81 2.42
C ILE A 604 -0.50 -22.64 1.07
N ASN A 605 0.10 -23.25 0.03
CA ASN A 605 -0.57 -23.50 -1.25
C ASN A 605 -1.40 -24.77 -1.18
N ILE A 606 -2.58 -24.74 -1.79
CA ILE A 606 -3.45 -25.90 -1.95
C ILE A 606 -4.16 -25.87 -3.31
N ASN A 607 -4.91 -26.93 -3.59
CA ASN A 607 -5.95 -26.89 -4.60
C ASN A 607 -7.31 -26.60 -3.95
N GLY A 608 -7.96 -25.52 -4.36
CA GLY A 608 -9.30 -25.10 -3.94
C GLY A 608 -10.43 -25.67 -4.80
N GLN A 609 -10.23 -26.79 -5.50
CA GLN A 609 -11.28 -27.44 -6.28
C GLN A 609 -12.15 -28.31 -5.36
N TYR A 610 -13.33 -27.81 -5.02
CA TYR A 610 -14.28 -28.48 -4.13
C TYR A 610 -15.35 -29.33 -4.87
N ASP A 611 -15.22 -29.49 -6.19
CA ASP A 611 -16.23 -30.14 -7.03
C ASP A 611 -16.29 -31.68 -6.84
N ASN A 612 -17.53 -32.19 -6.86
CA ASN A 612 -17.94 -33.58 -7.12
C ASN A 612 -17.79 -34.66 -6.04
N ASN A 613 -17.90 -34.39 -4.73
CA ASN A 613 -17.84 -35.44 -3.69
C ASN A 613 -16.61 -36.39 -3.79
N THR A 614 -15.60 -36.08 -4.61
CA THR A 614 -14.45 -36.95 -4.91
C THR A 614 -13.23 -36.53 -4.09
N LEU A 615 -13.04 -35.22 -3.92
CA LEU A 615 -11.93 -34.62 -3.17
C LEU A 615 -12.40 -34.02 -1.84
N TYR A 616 -13.61 -33.45 -1.80
CA TYR A 616 -14.20 -32.83 -0.62
C TYR A 616 -15.45 -33.57 -0.15
N ASN A 617 -15.53 -33.88 1.15
CA ASN A 617 -16.72 -34.43 1.78
C ASN A 617 -17.48 -33.30 2.52
N PRO A 618 -18.62 -32.81 1.99
CA PRO A 618 -19.35 -31.70 2.61
C PRO A 618 -20.02 -32.07 3.95
N ARG A 619 -20.17 -33.36 4.27
CA ARG A 619 -20.77 -33.80 5.56
C ARG A 619 -19.78 -33.73 6.71
N THR A 620 -18.51 -34.03 6.44
CA THR A 620 -17.43 -34.08 7.44
C THR A 620 -16.48 -32.90 7.31
N GLY A 621 -16.61 -32.09 6.27
CA GLY A 621 -15.70 -30.98 5.97
C GLY A 621 -14.29 -31.46 5.62
N CYS A 622 -14.09 -32.70 5.19
CA CYS A 622 -12.78 -33.29 4.97
C CYS A 622 -12.37 -33.24 3.49
N PHE A 623 -11.19 -32.72 3.19
CA PHE A 623 -10.60 -32.60 1.86
C PHE A 623 -9.34 -33.45 1.72
N TYR A 624 -9.21 -34.16 0.60
CA TYR A 624 -7.98 -34.88 0.26
C TYR A 624 -7.83 -35.08 -1.25
N ALA A 625 -6.72 -34.59 -1.80
CA ALA A 625 -6.21 -34.93 -3.12
C ALA A 625 -5.08 -35.97 -3.02
N PRO A 626 -5.26 -37.20 -3.53
CA PRO A 626 -4.25 -38.26 -3.45
C PRO A 626 -3.11 -38.11 -4.47
N THR A 627 -3.27 -37.25 -5.47
CA THR A 627 -2.29 -37.00 -6.56
C THR A 627 -2.20 -35.51 -6.83
N ASP A 628 -1.02 -35.01 -7.20
CA ASP A 628 -0.83 -33.57 -7.45
C ASP A 628 -1.70 -33.13 -8.63
N ILE A 629 -2.77 -32.40 -8.31
CA ILE A 629 -3.73 -31.81 -9.25
C ILE A 629 -3.41 -30.34 -9.54
N GLY A 630 -2.20 -29.88 -9.19
CA GLY A 630 -1.79 -28.49 -9.24
C GLY A 630 -2.37 -27.67 -8.07
N ASN A 631 -1.74 -26.54 -7.75
CA ASN A 631 -2.27 -25.56 -6.81
C ASN A 631 -2.95 -24.41 -7.54
N ASN A 632 -4.02 -23.87 -6.95
CA ASN A 632 -4.72 -22.69 -7.45
C ASN A 632 -5.26 -21.79 -6.33
N HIS A 633 -4.94 -22.11 -5.06
CA HIS A 633 -5.50 -21.42 -3.91
C HIS A 633 -4.49 -21.35 -2.75
N VAL A 634 -4.61 -20.32 -1.92
CA VAL A 634 -3.74 -20.07 -0.75
C VAL A 634 -4.62 -19.91 0.48
N VAL A 635 -4.26 -20.58 1.56
CA VAL A 635 -5.03 -20.65 2.82
C VAL A 635 -4.11 -20.61 4.04
N CYS A 636 -4.72 -20.49 5.23
CA CYS A 636 -4.00 -20.54 6.50
C CYS A 636 -4.33 -21.83 7.26
N ILE A 637 -3.31 -22.59 7.68
CA ILE A 637 -3.44 -23.64 8.69
C ILE A 637 -3.58 -22.95 10.06
N VAL A 638 -4.58 -23.35 10.83
CA VAL A 638 -4.91 -22.78 12.15
C VAL A 638 -5.07 -23.87 13.22
N GLY A 639 -4.41 -25.00 13.01
CA GLY A 639 -4.44 -26.12 13.94
C GLY A 639 -4.34 -27.47 13.28
N TRP A 640 -4.44 -28.51 14.09
CA TRP A 640 -4.39 -29.90 13.66
C TRP A 640 -5.24 -30.79 14.56
N ASP A 641 -5.65 -31.94 14.02
CA ASP A 641 -6.38 -32.98 14.74
C ASP A 641 -5.93 -34.35 14.23
N ASP A 642 -5.13 -35.05 15.02
CA ASP A 642 -4.60 -36.39 14.72
C ASP A 642 -5.70 -37.47 14.72
N THR A 643 -6.89 -37.16 15.26
CA THR A 643 -7.99 -38.12 15.46
C THR A 643 -9.00 -38.15 14.31
N ILE A 644 -8.87 -37.24 13.32
CA ILE A 644 -9.74 -37.23 12.14
C ILE A 644 -9.56 -38.53 11.36
N SER A 645 -10.58 -39.39 11.42
CA SER A 645 -10.54 -40.68 10.74
C SER A 645 -10.39 -40.52 9.23
N ARG A 646 -9.50 -41.30 8.63
CA ARG A 646 -9.35 -41.45 7.17
C ARG A 646 -10.66 -41.82 6.45
N ASN A 647 -11.63 -42.40 7.16
CA ASN A 647 -12.94 -42.74 6.62
C ASN A 647 -13.85 -41.51 6.41
N ASN A 648 -13.47 -40.34 6.93
CA ASN A 648 -14.23 -39.10 6.75
C ASN A 648 -13.98 -38.44 5.39
N PHE A 649 -12.92 -38.82 4.68
CA PHE A 649 -12.56 -38.28 3.37
C PHE A 649 -13.25 -39.08 2.26
N PRO A 650 -13.58 -38.47 1.11
CA PRO A 650 -14.24 -39.22 0.03
C PRO A 650 -13.31 -40.25 -0.62
N THR A 651 -12.04 -39.89 -0.79
CA THR A 651 -10.95 -40.84 -1.09
C THR A 651 -10.21 -41.11 0.23
N MET A 652 -9.93 -42.38 0.55
CA MET A 652 -9.30 -42.72 1.83
C MET A 652 -7.79 -42.40 1.83
N PRO A 653 -7.30 -41.48 2.68
CA PRO A 653 -5.87 -41.25 2.83
C PRO A 653 -5.16 -42.44 3.52
N PRO A 654 -3.82 -42.54 3.40
CA PRO A 654 -3.06 -43.63 4.00
C PRO A 654 -3.21 -43.78 5.52
N GLY A 655 -3.47 -42.70 6.24
CA GLY A 655 -3.66 -42.69 7.70
C GLY A 655 -4.64 -41.62 8.15
N ASP A 656 -4.96 -41.65 9.45
CA ASP A 656 -5.78 -40.64 10.11
C ASP A 656 -5.01 -39.31 10.26
N GLY A 657 -5.75 -38.25 10.56
CA GLY A 657 -5.19 -36.95 10.90
C GLY A 657 -5.35 -35.89 9.81
N ALA A 658 -5.61 -34.66 10.24
CA ALA A 658 -5.82 -33.53 9.35
C ALA A 658 -5.33 -32.19 9.92
N TRP A 659 -4.98 -31.28 9.02
CA TRP A 659 -4.81 -29.87 9.28
C TRP A 659 -6.17 -29.17 9.35
N ILE A 660 -6.33 -28.19 10.23
CA ILE A 660 -7.52 -27.33 10.30
C ILE A 660 -7.22 -26.09 9.46
N ILE A 661 -8.03 -25.88 8.42
CA ILE A 661 -7.80 -24.81 7.45
C ILE A 661 -8.81 -23.69 7.65
N LYS A 662 -8.31 -22.45 7.71
CA LYS A 662 -9.10 -21.22 7.59
C LYS A 662 -9.10 -20.77 6.12
N ASN A 663 -10.27 -20.82 5.47
CA ASN A 663 -10.45 -20.40 4.08
C ASN A 663 -10.82 -18.91 3.98
N SER A 664 -10.99 -18.41 2.76
CA SER A 664 -11.30 -17.01 2.41
C SER A 664 -12.57 -16.88 1.57
N TYR A 665 -13.51 -17.84 1.68
CA TYR A 665 -14.77 -17.88 0.93
C TYR A 665 -15.99 -17.39 1.74
N GLY A 666 -15.74 -16.78 2.89
CA GLY A 666 -16.75 -16.28 3.81
C GLY A 666 -17.29 -17.33 4.78
N PRO A 667 -18.04 -16.88 5.79
CA PRO A 667 -18.53 -17.74 6.87
C PRO A 667 -19.69 -18.65 6.45
N ASP A 668 -20.35 -18.39 5.32
CA ASP A 668 -21.46 -19.23 4.84
C ASP A 668 -20.97 -20.50 4.10
N TRP A 669 -19.66 -20.62 3.87
CA TRP A 669 -19.05 -21.77 3.20
C TRP A 669 -18.57 -22.80 4.22
N ALA A 670 -18.88 -24.09 4.02
CA ALA A 670 -18.48 -25.21 4.88
C ALA A 670 -18.81 -24.99 6.39
N ASP A 671 -17.90 -25.37 7.29
CA ASP A 671 -18.04 -25.15 8.74
C ASP A 671 -17.57 -23.73 9.09
N LYS A 672 -18.43 -22.73 8.86
CA LYS A 672 -18.14 -21.31 9.15
C LYS A 672 -16.87 -20.77 8.46
N GLY A 673 -16.56 -21.28 7.28
CA GLY A 673 -15.36 -20.96 6.51
C GLY A 673 -14.14 -21.84 6.80
N TYR A 674 -14.30 -22.89 7.62
CA TYR A 674 -13.24 -23.83 7.96
C TYR A 674 -13.50 -25.23 7.38
N TYR A 675 -12.42 -25.99 7.20
CA TYR A 675 -12.48 -27.39 6.79
C TYR A 675 -11.20 -28.13 7.21
N TYR A 676 -11.20 -29.46 7.08
CA TYR A 676 -10.07 -30.33 7.41
C TYR A 676 -9.35 -30.76 6.13
N LEU A 677 -8.03 -30.59 6.09
CA LEU A 677 -7.17 -31.04 4.98
C LEU A 677 -6.33 -32.22 5.46
N SER A 678 -6.41 -33.36 4.79
CA SER A 678 -5.60 -34.54 5.14
C SER A 678 -4.11 -34.20 5.22
N TYR A 679 -3.39 -34.77 6.21
CA TYR A 679 -1.92 -34.67 6.26
C TYR A 679 -1.21 -35.22 5.02
N TYR A 680 -1.91 -36.09 4.28
CA TYR A 680 -1.39 -36.80 3.12
C TYR A 680 -1.66 -36.08 1.80
N ASP A 681 -2.30 -34.89 1.83
CA ASP A 681 -2.64 -34.16 0.62
C ASP A 681 -1.40 -33.89 -0.23
N SER A 682 -1.42 -34.36 -1.47
CA SER A 682 -0.24 -34.33 -2.35
C SER A 682 0.21 -32.92 -2.72
N VAL A 683 -0.66 -31.91 -2.65
CA VAL A 683 -0.30 -30.52 -3.00
C VAL A 683 0.64 -29.91 -1.95
N LEU A 684 0.63 -30.43 -0.73
CA LEU A 684 1.56 -30.03 0.34
C LEU A 684 2.98 -30.59 0.12
N LEU A 685 3.11 -31.65 -0.69
CA LEU A 685 4.39 -32.26 -1.02
C LEU A 685 5.09 -31.39 -2.08
N ASN A 686 6.31 -30.94 -1.80
CA ASN A 686 7.13 -30.06 -2.68
C ASN A 686 6.62 -28.61 -2.85
N ARG A 687 5.90 -28.05 -1.87
CA ARG A 687 5.55 -26.63 -1.83
C ARG A 687 6.03 -25.99 -0.52
N GLN A 688 6.56 -24.78 -0.63
CA GLN A 688 7.02 -23.99 0.50
C GLN A 688 5.82 -23.49 1.33
N ALA A 689 6.06 -23.18 2.59
CA ALA A 689 5.11 -22.55 3.50
C ALA A 689 5.83 -21.49 4.33
N PHE A 690 5.07 -20.58 4.95
CA PHE A 690 5.67 -19.61 5.87
C PHE A 690 4.76 -19.22 7.03
N CYS A 691 5.35 -18.69 8.10
CA CYS A 691 4.63 -18.07 9.22
C CYS A 691 5.42 -16.89 9.79
N PHE A 692 4.74 -16.04 10.55
CA PHE A 692 5.33 -14.84 11.16
C PHE A 692 5.78 -15.13 12.59
N ILE A 693 6.91 -14.57 13.00
CA ILE A 693 7.42 -14.67 14.36
C ILE A 693 7.31 -13.29 15.04
N PHE A 694 6.63 -13.24 16.18
CA PHE A 694 6.49 -12.04 17.02
C PHE A 694 7.16 -12.27 18.38
N ASN A 695 8.50 -12.33 18.38
CA ASN A 695 9.33 -12.41 19.59
C ASN A 695 10.15 -11.14 19.84
N ASN A 696 10.21 -10.24 18.86
CA ASN A 696 10.97 -9.01 18.94
C ASN A 696 10.04 -7.84 19.34
N THR A 697 10.34 -7.26 20.51
CA THR A 697 9.57 -6.18 21.13
C THR A 697 10.17 -4.79 20.92
N VAL A 698 11.25 -4.65 20.15
CA VAL A 698 11.85 -3.33 19.89
C VAL A 698 10.90 -2.52 19.02
N ALA A 699 10.59 -1.30 19.46
CA ALA A 699 9.74 -0.36 18.75
C ALA A 699 10.59 0.47 17.78
N TYR A 700 10.91 -0.11 16.64
CA TYR A 700 11.66 0.58 15.59
C TYR A 700 10.81 1.70 14.96
N ASN A 701 11.41 2.87 14.74
CA ASN A 701 10.73 4.04 14.15
C ASN A 701 10.82 4.05 12.62
N LYS A 702 11.95 3.64 12.04
CA LYS A 702 12.15 3.61 10.59
C LYS A 702 12.83 2.33 10.14
N VAL A 703 12.59 1.99 8.87
CA VAL A 703 13.33 0.97 8.14
C VAL A 703 13.89 1.57 6.85
N TYR A 704 15.21 1.64 6.74
CA TYR A 704 15.88 1.99 5.48
C TYR A 704 16.10 0.72 4.68
N GLN A 705 15.75 0.78 3.39
CA GLN A 705 15.65 -0.39 2.54
C GLN A 705 15.61 -0.01 1.07
N THR A 706 16.02 -0.94 0.22
CA THR A 706 15.91 -0.84 -1.24
C THR A 706 15.04 -1.95 -1.84
N ASP A 707 14.72 -2.98 -1.05
CA ASP A 707 14.04 -4.22 -1.42
C ASP A 707 12.58 -4.27 -0.90
N ILE A 708 11.71 -3.40 -1.41
CA ILE A 708 10.34 -3.27 -0.88
C ILE A 708 9.45 -4.48 -1.19
N SER A 709 9.60 -5.10 -2.37
CA SER A 709 8.88 -6.33 -2.72
C SER A 709 9.51 -7.61 -2.13
N GLY A 710 10.67 -7.48 -1.47
CA GLY A 710 11.34 -8.56 -0.75
C GLY A 710 12.01 -9.59 -1.68
N SER A 711 12.54 -10.66 -1.08
CA SER A 711 13.08 -11.79 -1.84
C SER A 711 11.99 -12.84 -2.07
N ASN A 712 11.88 -13.35 -3.30
CA ASN A 712 11.06 -14.52 -3.63
C ASN A 712 11.86 -15.81 -3.47
N ASP A 713 12.71 -15.89 -2.42
CA ASP A 713 13.67 -16.98 -2.18
C ASP A 713 14.80 -17.04 -3.23
N ASP A 714 15.15 -15.88 -3.78
CA ASP A 714 16.22 -15.71 -4.77
C ASP A 714 17.55 -15.34 -4.07
N PHE A 715 18.58 -16.14 -4.32
CA PHE A 715 19.91 -15.98 -3.71
C PHE A 715 21.03 -16.05 -4.75
N LEU A 716 22.06 -15.23 -4.57
CA LEU A 716 23.37 -15.40 -5.20
C LEU A 716 24.26 -16.29 -4.33
N TYR A 717 25.02 -17.15 -4.99
CA TYR A 717 25.97 -18.08 -4.36
C TYR A 717 27.38 -17.82 -4.89
N PRO A 718 28.44 -18.01 -4.07
CA PRO A 718 29.80 -17.95 -4.56
C PRO A 718 30.11 -19.14 -5.48
N ASP A 719 30.74 -18.89 -6.64
CA ASP A 719 31.18 -19.96 -7.56
C ASP A 719 32.31 -20.82 -6.95
N SER A 720 33.14 -20.22 -6.10
CA SER A 720 34.20 -20.87 -5.33
C SER A 720 34.47 -20.10 -4.04
N GLY A 721 34.29 -20.74 -2.87
CA GLY A 721 34.41 -20.12 -1.55
C GLY A 721 33.28 -20.56 -0.62
N GLU A 722 33.44 -20.37 0.70
CA GLU A 722 32.38 -20.68 1.70
C GLU A 722 31.46 -19.49 1.98
N VAL A 723 31.84 -18.27 1.56
CA VAL A 723 31.14 -17.03 1.90
C VAL A 723 30.99 -16.09 0.70
N ILE A 724 30.01 -15.21 0.78
CA ILE A 724 29.72 -14.09 -0.12
C ILE A 724 29.44 -12.84 0.72
N HIS A 725 29.94 -11.71 0.25
CA HIS A 725 29.76 -10.39 0.84
C HIS A 725 28.68 -9.64 0.05
N TYR A 726 27.75 -8.99 0.74
CA TYR A 726 26.79 -8.10 0.11
C TYR A 726 26.56 -6.86 0.96
N VAL A 727 26.37 -5.73 0.29
CA VAL A 727 26.38 -4.40 0.88
C VAL A 727 25.21 -3.59 0.36
N ASN A 728 24.55 -2.87 1.27
CA ASN A 728 23.69 -1.74 0.94
C ASN A 728 24.21 -0.46 1.60
N LYS A 729 24.14 0.65 0.86
CA LYS A 729 24.47 1.99 1.34
C LYS A 729 23.20 2.82 1.54
N PHE A 730 23.10 3.52 2.65
CA PHE A 730 21.95 4.32 3.02
C PHE A 730 22.38 5.74 3.38
N ASN A 731 21.54 6.72 3.04
CA ASN A 731 21.69 8.09 3.49
C ASN A 731 20.63 8.37 4.56
N MET A 732 21.08 8.72 5.76
CA MET A 732 20.21 8.91 6.92
C MET A 732 19.36 10.16 6.78
N THR A 733 18.06 10.02 7.03
CA THR A 733 17.13 11.15 6.93
C THR A 733 17.02 11.92 8.22
N ASP A 734 17.42 11.37 9.36
CA ASP A 734 17.28 11.99 10.69
C ASP A 734 18.41 11.54 11.63
N ASP A 735 18.46 12.17 12.79
CA ASP A 735 19.32 11.73 13.90
C ASP A 735 18.64 10.55 14.60
N ASP A 736 19.26 9.39 14.55
CA ASP A 736 18.66 8.11 14.98
C ASP A 736 19.75 7.17 15.54
N TYR A 737 19.35 6.03 16.10
CA TYR A 737 20.25 4.91 16.39
C TYR A 737 19.94 3.72 15.49
N ILE A 738 20.93 3.17 14.79
CA ILE A 738 20.80 1.88 14.11
C ILE A 738 20.74 0.77 15.17
N ALA A 739 19.63 0.05 15.21
CA ALA A 739 19.31 -0.91 16.26
C ALA A 739 19.24 -2.37 15.77
N ALA A 740 18.97 -2.59 14.49
CA ALA A 740 18.96 -3.93 13.89
C ALA A 740 19.26 -3.91 12.40
N VAL A 741 19.62 -5.08 11.87
CA VAL A 741 19.83 -5.34 10.45
C VAL A 741 18.91 -6.49 10.02
N GLY A 742 18.14 -6.27 8.96
CA GLY A 742 17.21 -7.26 8.42
C GLY A 742 17.73 -7.91 7.15
N THR A 743 17.76 -9.24 7.09
CA THR A 743 18.12 -9.97 5.87
C THR A 743 17.55 -11.40 5.84
N TYR A 744 17.69 -12.10 4.71
CA TYR A 744 17.25 -13.48 4.55
C TYR A 744 18.41 -14.46 4.70
N PHE A 745 18.11 -15.61 5.29
CA PHE A 745 18.98 -16.79 5.29
C PHE A 745 18.34 -17.89 4.48
N ASN A 746 19.13 -18.65 3.72
CA ASN A 746 18.67 -19.76 2.88
C ASN A 746 18.48 -21.08 3.65
N GLN A 747 18.91 -21.13 4.91
CA GLN A 747 18.69 -22.26 5.83
C GLN A 747 18.91 -21.84 7.29
N LYS A 748 18.53 -22.70 8.23
CA LYS A 748 18.92 -22.59 9.64
C LYS A 748 20.40 -22.94 9.81
N GLY A 749 21.09 -22.30 10.76
CA GLY A 749 22.46 -22.65 11.10
C GLY A 749 23.52 -21.94 10.25
N VAL A 750 23.16 -20.91 9.48
CA VAL A 750 24.10 -20.15 8.66
C VAL A 750 24.90 -19.20 9.53
N ASN A 751 26.23 -19.32 9.53
CA ASN A 751 27.09 -18.35 10.18
C ASN A 751 27.12 -17.05 9.38
N TYR A 752 27.03 -15.92 10.07
CA TYR A 752 27.08 -14.60 9.45
C TYR A 752 27.95 -13.62 10.23
N GLU A 753 28.42 -12.60 9.53
CA GLU A 753 29.05 -11.41 10.10
C GLU A 753 28.37 -10.15 9.52
N ILE A 754 28.06 -9.19 10.37
CA ILE A 754 27.48 -7.90 10.03
C ILE A 754 28.51 -6.82 10.40
N ARG A 755 28.83 -5.94 9.47
CA ARG A 755 29.67 -4.76 9.73
C ARG A 755 28.88 -3.49 9.45
N VAL A 756 28.99 -2.53 10.35
CA VAL A 756 28.36 -1.21 10.26
C VAL A 756 29.46 -0.16 10.14
N ILE A 757 29.45 0.56 9.03
CA ILE A 757 30.39 1.64 8.71
C ILE A 757 29.57 2.91 8.53
N VAL A 758 30.01 4.00 9.17
CA VAL A 758 29.32 5.31 9.11
C VAL A 758 30.33 6.37 8.70
N ASN A 759 30.07 7.06 7.59
CA ASN A 759 30.97 8.04 6.96
C ASN A 759 32.39 7.50 6.80
N ASP A 760 32.52 6.29 6.24
CA ASP A 760 33.77 5.53 6.04
C ASP A 760 34.50 5.10 7.33
N TYR A 761 33.96 5.40 8.51
CA TYR A 761 34.49 4.91 9.78
C TYR A 761 33.78 3.64 10.21
N PHE A 762 34.55 2.57 10.41
CA PHE A 762 34.04 1.35 11.02
C PHE A 762 33.52 1.62 12.44
N LYS A 763 32.25 1.29 12.70
CA LYS A 763 31.58 1.54 13.98
C LYS A 763 31.29 0.27 14.77
N HIS A 764 30.92 -0.80 14.08
CA HIS A 764 30.44 -2.02 14.74
C HIS A 764 30.64 -3.27 13.88
N VAL A 765 30.89 -4.41 14.55
CA VAL A 765 30.82 -5.75 13.96
C VAL A 765 30.11 -6.69 14.91
N GLN A 766 29.29 -7.56 14.34
CA GLN A 766 28.61 -8.62 15.07
C GLN A 766 28.59 -9.90 14.24
N THR A 767 28.93 -11.02 14.87
CA THR A 767 28.79 -12.36 14.28
C THR A 767 27.64 -13.11 14.94
N GLY A 768 27.10 -14.11 14.24
CA GLY A 768 26.06 -14.97 14.77
C GLY A 768 25.76 -16.16 13.86
N THR A 769 24.71 -16.91 14.21
CA THR A 769 24.22 -18.04 13.45
C THR A 769 22.71 -17.90 13.25
N SER A 770 22.20 -18.13 12.04
CA SER A 770 20.77 -17.99 11.74
C SER A 770 19.94 -18.99 12.55
N ASN A 771 18.91 -18.48 13.24
CA ASN A 771 18.02 -19.31 14.06
C ASN A 771 17.05 -20.16 13.22
N PHE A 772 16.76 -19.72 12.00
CA PHE A 772 15.83 -20.35 11.09
C PHE A 772 16.10 -19.98 9.62
N TYR A 773 15.43 -20.68 8.71
CA TYR A 773 15.35 -20.39 7.28
C TYR A 773 14.28 -19.31 7.03
N GLY A 774 14.58 -18.24 6.29
CA GLY A 774 13.64 -17.15 6.00
C GLY A 774 14.20 -15.76 6.34
N TYR A 775 13.32 -14.80 6.61
CA TYR A 775 13.69 -13.40 6.91
C TYR A 775 13.91 -13.19 8.41
N SER A 776 15.04 -12.58 8.81
CA SER A 776 15.30 -12.24 10.19
C SER A 776 15.71 -10.77 10.41
N THR A 777 15.14 -10.17 11.45
CA THR A 777 15.57 -8.87 12.00
C THR A 777 16.56 -9.09 13.13
N ILE A 778 17.85 -8.97 12.81
CA ILE A 778 18.97 -9.25 13.71
C ILE A 778 19.26 -8.02 14.57
N LYS A 779 18.94 -8.10 15.86
CA LYS A 779 19.28 -7.04 16.83
C LYS A 779 20.79 -6.88 16.93
N LEU A 780 21.26 -5.63 16.83
CA LEU A 780 22.65 -5.31 17.15
C LEU A 780 22.82 -5.34 18.67
N ASN A 781 23.91 -5.94 19.14
CA ASN A 781 24.29 -5.98 20.55
C ASN A 781 24.78 -4.61 21.05
N LYS A 782 25.05 -3.69 20.11
CA LYS A 782 25.40 -2.30 20.35
C LYS A 782 24.73 -1.43 19.28
N TYR A 783 23.89 -0.49 19.70
CA TYR A 783 23.29 0.47 18.79
C TYR A 783 24.34 1.45 18.26
N VAL A 784 24.18 1.88 17.01
CA VAL A 784 25.15 2.76 16.34
C VAL A 784 24.48 4.13 16.10
N PRO A 785 24.94 5.21 16.77
CA PRO A 785 24.38 6.54 16.55
C PRO A 785 24.69 7.04 15.14
N VAL A 786 23.69 7.65 14.51
CA VAL A 786 23.78 8.29 13.20
C VAL A 786 23.09 9.65 13.23
N LYS A 787 23.53 10.55 12.36
CA LYS A 787 22.95 11.87 12.15
C LYS A 787 22.30 11.95 10.79
N ARG A 788 21.39 12.91 10.63
CA ARG A 788 20.87 13.28 9.30
C ARG A 788 22.04 13.55 8.35
N ASN A 789 21.95 13.00 7.14
CA ASN A 789 22.94 13.01 6.07
C ASN A 789 24.16 12.11 6.27
N ASP A 790 24.25 11.32 7.34
CA ASP A 790 25.30 10.31 7.45
C ASP A 790 25.15 9.25 6.34
N ASN A 791 26.27 8.87 5.74
CA ASN A 791 26.36 7.74 4.84
C ASN A 791 26.62 6.47 5.66
N VAL A 792 25.69 5.53 5.60
CA VAL A 792 25.76 4.25 6.33
C VAL A 792 25.96 3.13 5.34
N ILE A 793 26.98 2.32 5.56
CA ILE A 793 27.26 1.11 4.78
C ILE A 793 27.07 -0.08 5.71
N ILE A 794 26.20 -1.01 5.31
CA ILE A 794 26.06 -2.30 5.96
C ILE A 794 26.64 -3.36 5.05
N GLU A 795 27.62 -4.10 5.55
CA GLU A 795 28.17 -5.29 4.89
C GLU A 795 27.72 -6.52 5.66
N VAL A 796 27.16 -7.50 4.94
CA VAL A 796 26.87 -8.82 5.50
C VAL A 796 27.68 -9.87 4.76
N ILE A 797 28.29 -10.75 5.54
CA ILE A 797 29.08 -11.90 5.08
C ILE A 797 28.30 -13.14 5.48
N SER A 798 27.94 -13.98 4.51
CA SER A 798 27.09 -15.16 4.70
C SER A 798 27.44 -16.22 3.66
N ASN A 799 26.78 -17.39 3.70
CA ASN A 799 26.94 -18.44 2.68
C ASN A 799 26.23 -18.10 1.34
N ALA A 800 25.27 -17.17 1.36
CA ALA A 800 24.48 -16.74 0.23
C ALA A 800 24.04 -15.27 0.41
N ALA A 801 23.86 -14.55 -0.70
CA ALA A 801 23.37 -13.17 -0.69
C ALA A 801 21.94 -13.13 -1.24
N PRO A 802 20.92 -12.81 -0.42
CA PRO A 802 19.56 -12.70 -0.90
C PRO A 802 19.38 -11.47 -1.78
N ILE A 803 18.66 -11.62 -2.89
CA ILE A 803 18.41 -10.53 -3.82
C ILE A 803 16.92 -10.38 -4.12
N GLN A 804 16.51 -9.16 -4.40
CA GLN A 804 15.23 -8.83 -5.00
C GLN A 804 15.42 -8.70 -6.51
N LEU A 805 14.63 -9.44 -7.27
CA LEU A 805 14.54 -9.39 -8.72
C LEU A 805 13.14 -8.93 -9.15
N ASN A 806 12.99 -8.53 -10.43
CA ASN A 806 11.71 -8.25 -11.07
C ASN A 806 10.84 -7.12 -10.46
N SER A 807 11.34 -6.38 -9.47
CA SER A 807 10.67 -5.20 -8.89
C SER A 807 10.48 -4.03 -9.85
N ARG A 808 9.44 -3.22 -9.60
CA ARG A 808 9.20 -1.91 -10.24
C ARG A 808 10.06 -0.77 -9.69
N GLN A 809 10.78 -1.00 -8.60
CA GLN A 809 11.65 0.01 -8.02
C GLN A 809 12.82 0.34 -8.94
N HIS A 810 13.22 1.61 -8.92
CA HIS A 810 14.47 2.07 -9.51
C HIS A 810 15.57 2.01 -8.47
N TYR A 811 16.79 1.67 -8.91
CA TYR A 811 17.96 1.56 -8.06
C TYR A 811 18.99 2.62 -8.42
N MET A 812 19.79 3.00 -7.43
CA MET A 812 20.94 3.90 -7.61
C MET A 812 22.21 3.07 -7.83
N THR A 813 23.12 3.57 -8.67
CA THR A 813 24.45 2.98 -8.84
C THR A 813 25.23 3.06 -7.53
N ASP A 814 26.09 2.07 -7.28
CA ASP A 814 26.98 1.97 -6.12
C ASP A 814 26.24 1.97 -4.76
N VAL A 815 24.94 1.64 -4.76
CA VAL A 815 24.17 1.47 -3.53
C VAL A 815 24.11 0.04 -3.07
N SER A 816 23.92 -0.91 -4.00
CA SER A 816 23.74 -2.32 -3.67
C SER A 816 24.75 -3.17 -4.42
N ILE A 817 25.77 -3.67 -3.72
CA ILE A 817 26.93 -4.32 -4.33
C ILE A 817 27.23 -5.65 -3.64
N PHE A 818 27.89 -6.57 -4.32
CA PHE A 818 28.31 -7.85 -3.73
C PHE A 818 29.71 -8.25 -4.19
N SER A 819 30.35 -9.14 -3.44
CA SER A 819 31.66 -9.69 -3.72
C SER A 819 31.75 -11.15 -3.26
N VAL A 820 32.31 -12.02 -4.09
CA VAL A 820 32.53 -13.45 -3.76
C VAL A 820 33.90 -13.71 -3.12
N ASP A 821 34.78 -12.72 -3.10
CA ASP A 821 36.15 -12.83 -2.57
C ASP A 821 36.53 -11.70 -1.60
N GLY A 822 35.59 -10.79 -1.32
CA GLY A 822 35.78 -9.60 -0.49
C GLY A 822 36.68 -8.53 -1.11
N LYS A 823 37.09 -8.69 -2.39
CA LYS A 823 38.05 -7.82 -3.08
C LYS A 823 37.46 -7.23 -4.35
N ASN A 824 36.84 -8.05 -5.18
CA ASN A 824 36.22 -7.67 -6.43
C ASN A 824 34.72 -7.45 -6.19
N TRP A 825 34.29 -6.20 -6.31
CA TRP A 825 32.91 -5.79 -6.04
C TRP A 825 32.14 -5.56 -7.34
N PHE A 826 30.89 -6.02 -7.36
CA PHE A 826 30.00 -5.92 -8.51
C PHE A 826 28.69 -5.27 -8.08
N ASP A 827 28.23 -4.31 -8.88
CA ASP A 827 26.96 -3.62 -8.65
C ASP A 827 25.77 -4.46 -9.12
N LEU A 828 24.78 -4.64 -8.24
CA LEU A 828 23.57 -5.39 -8.52
C LEU A 828 22.63 -4.66 -9.48
N ILE A 829 22.80 -3.35 -9.68
CA ILE A 829 22.00 -2.57 -10.65
C ILE A 829 22.12 -3.13 -12.07
N TYR A 830 23.26 -3.71 -12.45
CA TYR A 830 23.46 -4.35 -13.76
C TYR A 830 22.64 -5.63 -13.95
N ARG A 831 22.06 -6.16 -12.87
CA ARG A 831 21.08 -7.25 -12.88
C ARG A 831 19.65 -6.76 -12.65
N ASN A 832 19.43 -5.44 -12.61
CA ASN A 832 18.18 -4.84 -12.16
C ASN A 832 17.72 -5.40 -10.80
N ALA A 833 18.68 -5.50 -9.88
CA ALA A 833 18.50 -6.15 -8.58
C ALA A 833 19.07 -5.29 -7.45
N THR A 834 18.68 -5.64 -6.23
CA THR A 834 19.29 -5.13 -5.00
C THR A 834 19.39 -6.26 -3.98
N ALA A 835 20.39 -6.21 -3.11
CA ALA A 835 20.50 -7.12 -1.98
C ALA A 835 19.36 -6.85 -0.99
N CYS A 836 18.74 -7.92 -0.50
CA CYS A 836 17.71 -7.85 0.52
C CYS A 836 18.34 -7.61 1.89
N LEU A 837 18.62 -6.34 2.16
CA LEU A 837 19.31 -5.88 3.34
C LEU A 837 18.69 -4.56 3.81
N LYS A 838 18.19 -4.55 5.04
CA LYS A 838 17.51 -3.42 5.67
C LYS A 838 18.24 -2.99 6.94
N ILE A 839 18.14 -1.72 7.30
CA ILE A 839 18.47 -1.26 8.66
C ILE A 839 17.23 -0.74 9.35
N TYR A 840 17.13 -1.06 10.64
CA TYR A 840 16.05 -0.59 11.50
C TYR A 840 16.62 0.38 12.51
N THR A 841 16.00 1.54 12.62
CA THR A 841 16.40 2.56 13.59
C THR A 841 15.44 2.61 14.76
N VAL A 842 15.92 3.19 15.86
CA VAL A 842 15.08 3.75 16.91
C VAL A 842 15.39 5.24 17.01
N ASP A 843 14.39 6.02 17.43
CA ASP A 843 14.56 7.46 17.63
C ASP A 843 15.67 7.72 18.65
N LYS A 844 16.42 8.81 18.44
CA LYS A 844 17.51 9.24 19.30
C LYS A 844 17.03 9.68 20.69
N SER A 845 15.73 9.79 20.92
CA SER A 845 15.15 10.16 22.22
C SER A 845 15.57 9.20 23.35
N SER A 846 16.73 9.48 23.96
CA SER A 846 17.23 8.81 25.17
C SER A 846 16.42 9.18 26.41
N ILE A 847 15.36 9.97 26.25
CA ILE A 847 14.44 10.42 27.29
C ILE A 847 13.03 10.49 26.69
N SER A 848 12.05 9.84 27.34
CA SER A 848 10.62 10.00 27.05
C SER A 848 9.90 10.59 28.27
N VAL A 849 8.96 11.52 28.05
CA VAL A 849 8.25 12.20 29.14
C VAL A 849 6.78 11.85 29.12
N SER A 850 6.24 11.54 30.31
CA SER A 850 4.80 11.40 30.53
C SER A 850 4.40 12.32 31.67
N ALA A 851 4.07 13.56 31.35
CA ALA A 851 3.45 14.47 32.32
C ALA A 851 1.95 14.19 32.37
N ASP A 852 1.39 14.03 33.58
CA ASP A 852 -0.05 13.90 33.78
C ASP A 852 -0.60 15.33 33.94
N ASN A 853 -0.85 16.03 32.84
CA ASN A 853 -1.23 17.47 32.80
C ASN A 853 -2.63 17.76 33.36
N LYS A 854 -3.24 16.87 34.15
CA LYS A 854 -4.54 17.13 34.76
C LYS A 854 -4.38 18.19 35.86
N LYS A 855 -5.12 19.30 35.75
CA LYS A 855 -5.27 20.37 36.77
C LYS A 855 -5.39 19.89 38.22
N SER A 856 -5.88 18.66 38.44
CA SER A 856 -6.05 18.03 39.76
C SER A 856 -4.77 17.44 40.40
N GLN A 857 -3.64 17.31 39.70
CA GLN A 857 -2.41 16.73 40.23
C GLN A 857 -1.18 17.63 40.00
N LYS A 858 -1.10 18.75 40.73
CA LYS A 858 0.10 19.62 40.79
C LYS A 858 1.29 19.00 41.54
N ASN A 859 1.43 17.67 41.52
CA ASN A 859 2.41 16.94 42.31
C ASN A 859 3.33 16.09 41.42
N GLY A 860 4.47 16.68 41.10
CA GLY A 860 5.64 15.99 40.60
C GLY A 860 5.70 15.73 39.09
N TYR A 861 6.92 15.55 38.62
CA TYR A 861 7.28 15.34 37.22
C TYR A 861 7.93 13.97 37.03
N LYS A 862 7.62 13.31 35.91
CA LYS A 862 8.11 11.97 35.59
C LYS A 862 8.74 11.94 34.20
N ALA A 863 9.97 11.45 34.12
CA ALA A 863 10.65 11.22 32.87
C ALA A 863 11.27 9.82 32.88
N THR A 864 11.19 9.13 31.75
CA THR A 864 11.84 7.84 31.53
C THR A 864 13.13 8.08 30.77
N PHE A 865 14.24 7.63 31.33
CA PHE A 865 15.54 7.73 30.70
C PHE A 865 15.90 6.37 30.09
N TYR A 866 16.56 6.42 28.94
CA TYR A 866 17.12 5.29 28.24
C TYR A 866 18.63 5.49 28.12
N ASP A 867 19.38 4.40 28.12
CA ASP A 867 20.81 4.44 27.81
C ASP A 867 21.03 4.82 26.32
N GLY A 868 22.28 5.02 25.93
CA GLY A 868 22.67 5.25 24.53
C GLY A 868 22.42 4.05 23.61
N TYR A 869 21.71 3.03 24.11
CA TYR A 869 21.35 1.78 23.46
C TYR A 869 19.83 1.54 23.50
N GLY A 870 19.02 2.56 23.84
CA GLY A 870 17.56 2.51 23.84
C GLY A 870 16.94 1.58 24.90
N GLN A 871 17.72 1.07 25.86
CA GLN A 871 17.19 0.33 27.01
C GLN A 871 16.92 1.29 28.15
N VAL A 872 15.91 0.99 28.97
CA VAL A 872 15.62 1.82 30.14
C VAL A 872 16.83 1.91 31.06
N LEU A 873 17.23 3.13 31.40
CA LEU A 873 18.38 3.47 32.23
C LEU A 873 18.02 3.11 33.68
N LYS A 874 18.21 1.85 34.11
CA LYS A 874 17.70 1.37 35.41
C LYS A 874 18.62 1.76 36.58
N ASN A 875 18.03 2.26 37.67
CA ASN A 875 18.74 2.54 38.92
C ASN A 875 19.95 3.48 38.76
N SER A 876 19.85 4.41 37.81
CA SER A 876 20.91 5.34 37.43
C SER A 876 20.58 6.74 37.94
N LYS A 877 21.62 7.47 38.36
CA LYS A 877 21.48 8.85 38.85
C LYS A 877 21.28 9.80 37.67
N VAL A 878 20.18 10.55 37.64
CA VAL A 878 19.88 11.52 36.60
C VAL A 878 19.57 12.89 37.22
N THR A 879 19.76 13.96 36.45
CA THR A 879 19.49 15.32 36.91
C THR A 879 18.33 15.91 36.10
N ILE A 880 17.35 16.46 36.81
CA ILE A 880 16.20 17.16 36.26
C ILE A 880 16.25 18.60 36.75
N ASP A 881 16.42 19.56 35.85
CA ASP A 881 16.36 20.98 36.13
C ASP A 881 14.94 21.50 35.87
N ILE A 882 14.34 22.20 36.83
CA ILE A 882 13.02 22.83 36.68
C ILE A 882 13.20 24.32 37.00
N ASN A 883 13.03 25.19 36.01
CA ASN A 883 13.21 26.65 36.09
C ASN A 883 14.55 27.08 36.77
N GLY A 884 15.65 26.37 36.48
CA GLY A 884 16.99 26.66 37.00
C GLY A 884 17.31 25.98 38.35
N LYS A 885 16.39 25.17 38.89
CA LYS A 885 16.60 24.38 40.10
C LYS A 885 16.81 22.91 39.75
N LYS A 886 18.01 22.40 40.03
CA LYS A 886 18.41 21.01 39.76
C LYS A 886 17.93 20.04 40.84
N TYR A 887 17.38 18.92 40.39
CA TYR A 887 16.93 17.78 41.18
C TYR A 887 17.67 16.53 40.73
N ASP A 888 18.60 16.05 41.55
CA ASP A 888 19.25 14.77 41.34
C ASP A 888 18.35 13.65 41.88
N THR A 889 17.99 12.71 41.00
CA THR A 889 17.12 11.57 41.35
C THR A 889 17.69 10.29 40.78
N THR A 890 17.08 9.15 41.09
CA THR A 890 17.49 7.84 40.56
C THR A 890 16.31 7.20 39.84
N THR A 891 16.54 6.75 38.62
CA THR A 891 15.55 6.04 37.82
C THR A 891 15.19 4.70 38.47
N ASN A 892 13.94 4.26 38.35
CA ASN A 892 13.52 2.95 38.86
C ASN A 892 13.86 1.81 37.88
N GLY A 893 13.42 0.57 38.18
CA GLY A 893 13.64 -0.60 37.31
C GLY A 893 12.98 -0.53 35.92
N LEU A 894 12.18 0.51 35.66
CA LEU A 894 11.57 0.85 34.37
C LEU A 894 12.21 2.09 33.73
N GLY A 895 13.32 2.60 34.25
CA GLY A 895 14.00 3.80 33.75
C GLY A 895 13.34 5.11 34.16
N VAL A 896 12.30 5.08 34.99
CA VAL A 896 11.53 6.27 35.35
C VAL A 896 12.15 6.99 36.54
N ALA A 897 12.52 8.24 36.34
CA ALA A 897 12.88 9.20 37.36
C ALA A 897 11.66 10.04 37.74
N ILE A 898 11.46 10.24 39.04
CA ILE A 898 10.34 10.99 39.60
C ILE A 898 10.89 12.13 40.44
N VAL A 899 10.41 13.34 40.20
CA VAL A 899 10.65 14.53 41.04
C VAL A 899 9.32 14.89 41.68
N ASN A 900 9.20 14.68 43.00
CA ASN A 900 8.02 15.09 43.74
C ASN A 900 8.20 16.55 44.20
N THR A 901 7.71 17.49 43.40
CA THR A 901 7.60 18.91 43.77
C THR A 901 6.16 19.38 43.59
N ILE A 902 5.78 20.40 44.35
CA ILE A 902 4.53 21.12 44.14
C ILE A 902 4.81 22.18 43.06
N PHE A 903 3.95 22.25 42.05
CA PHE A 903 4.02 23.25 40.99
C PHE A 903 3.10 24.43 41.36
N ASP A 904 3.73 25.53 41.78
CA ASP A 904 3.08 26.73 42.31
C ASP A 904 2.76 27.78 41.22
N ASP A 905 3.49 27.74 40.09
CA ASP A 905 3.34 28.62 38.91
C ASP A 905 2.51 27.94 37.80
N GLU A 906 2.13 28.72 36.80
CA GLU A 906 1.33 28.27 35.64
C GLU A 906 2.20 27.62 34.53
N GLU A 907 3.49 28.00 34.43
CA GLU A 907 4.43 27.56 33.39
C GLU A 907 5.81 27.15 33.95
N TYR A 908 6.39 26.07 33.43
CA TYR A 908 7.73 25.59 33.80
C TYR A 908 8.56 25.15 32.59
N ASN A 909 9.79 25.67 32.49
CA ASN A 909 10.83 25.10 31.65
C ASN A 909 11.53 23.97 32.40
N ILE A 910 11.62 22.80 31.79
CA ILE A 910 12.29 21.65 32.37
C ILE A 910 13.46 21.28 31.48
N THR A 911 14.62 20.99 32.07
CA THR A 911 15.77 20.46 31.34
C THR A 911 16.20 19.15 31.96
N LEU A 912 16.20 18.09 31.18
CA LEU A 912 16.57 16.74 31.59
C LEU A 912 17.98 16.44 31.08
N TYR A 913 18.83 15.95 31.96
CA TYR A 913 20.19 15.55 31.60
C TYR A 913 20.33 14.04 31.70
N ASN A 914 20.67 13.40 30.57
CA ASN A 914 21.03 12.00 30.54
C ASN A 914 22.54 11.84 30.80
N PRO A 915 22.94 11.29 31.96
CA PRO A 915 24.34 11.18 32.36
C PRO A 915 25.14 10.18 31.51
N GLU A 916 24.47 9.26 30.83
CA GLU A 916 25.11 8.17 30.09
C GLU A 916 25.35 8.56 28.63
N THR A 917 24.38 9.25 28.02
CA THR A 917 24.51 9.77 26.64
C THR A 917 25.12 11.17 26.60
N GLY A 918 25.10 11.90 27.72
CA GLY A 918 25.49 13.31 27.79
C GLY A 918 24.48 14.26 27.15
N GLU A 919 23.28 13.78 26.81
CA GLU A 919 22.24 14.56 26.14
C GLU A 919 21.46 15.44 27.12
N GLU A 920 21.12 16.65 26.66
CA GLU A 920 20.19 17.56 27.31
C GLU A 920 18.89 17.61 26.50
N TRP A 921 17.75 17.47 27.17
CA TRP A 921 16.43 17.58 26.59
C TRP A 921 15.62 18.64 27.33
N VAL A 922 14.87 19.46 26.61
CA VAL A 922 14.09 20.57 27.19
C VAL A 922 12.60 20.27 27.03
N ASP A 923 11.86 20.28 28.14
CA ASP A 923 10.40 20.25 28.18
C ASP A 923 9.81 21.63 28.52
N PHE A 924 8.52 21.74 28.25
CA PHE A 924 7.68 22.82 28.74
C PHE A 924 6.40 22.28 29.35
N LEU A 925 6.16 22.55 30.63
CA LEU A 925 4.87 22.30 31.28
C LEU A 925 4.06 23.58 31.35
N ASP A 926 2.87 23.55 30.77
CA ASP A 926 1.83 24.56 30.93
C ASP A 926 0.60 23.89 31.57
N PHE A 927 0.15 24.42 32.70
CA PHE A 927 -1.01 23.89 33.43
C PHE A 927 -2.35 24.51 32.98
N ASP A 928 -2.35 25.42 31.99
CA ASP A 928 -3.55 26.11 31.51
C ASP A 928 -4.15 25.55 30.20
N ASP A 929 -3.51 24.54 29.60
CA ASP A 929 -3.95 23.97 28.33
C ASP A 929 -5.07 22.91 28.52
N ASP A 930 -6.29 23.40 28.79
CA ASP A 930 -7.56 22.67 28.57
C ASP A 930 -8.18 23.05 27.20
N GLU A 931 -7.41 23.55 26.24
CA GLU A 931 -7.91 23.81 24.89
C GLU A 931 -7.43 22.75 23.89
N GLU A 932 -8.40 21.95 23.42
CA GLU A 932 -8.42 21.36 22.08
C GLU A 932 -8.04 22.44 21.04
N CYS A 933 -6.75 22.63 20.78
CA CYS A 933 -6.27 23.41 19.65
C CYS A 933 -6.31 22.54 18.38
N ILE A 934 -7.51 22.12 17.99
CA ILE A 934 -7.83 21.89 16.59
C ILE A 934 -8.16 23.27 16.01
N PRO A 935 -7.46 23.76 14.97
CA PRO A 935 -7.92 24.94 14.25
C PRO A 935 -9.25 24.61 13.54
N SER A 936 -10.37 24.92 14.18
CA SER A 936 -11.69 24.88 13.56
C SER A 936 -11.90 26.11 12.68
N ASP A 937 -11.81 25.88 11.37
CA ASP A 937 -12.93 26.03 10.42
C ASP A 937 -13.67 27.40 10.35
N THR A 938 -13.49 28.13 9.24
CA THR A 938 -14.61 28.90 8.63
C THR A 938 -14.49 28.95 7.10
N HIS A 939 -15.12 28.00 6.39
CA HIS A 939 -16.43 28.26 5.76
C HIS A 939 -16.90 27.12 4.83
N HIS A 940 -18.15 26.72 5.08
CA HIS A 940 -19.06 25.87 4.32
C HIS A 940 -18.95 24.35 4.46
N ARG A 941 -19.52 23.88 5.59
CA ARG A 941 -20.14 22.57 5.73
C ARG A 941 -21.34 22.41 4.78
N SER A 942 -21.27 21.39 3.93
CA SER A 942 -22.40 20.50 3.68
C SER A 942 -21.90 19.06 3.78
N TYR A 943 -22.40 18.38 4.80
CA TYR A 943 -22.22 16.97 5.15
C TYR A 943 -22.13 16.02 3.95
N ASP A 944 -21.11 15.16 3.93
CA ASP A 944 -21.22 13.81 3.37
C ASP A 944 -20.32 12.83 4.14
N SER A 945 -20.83 11.62 4.36
CA SER A 945 -20.39 10.61 5.34
C SER A 945 -19.08 9.89 4.99
N THR A 946 -18.05 10.62 4.55
CA THR A 946 -16.74 10.08 4.09
C THR A 946 -15.57 10.49 4.99
N SER A 947 -15.81 11.16 6.12
CA SER A 947 -14.77 11.82 6.91
C SER A 947 -14.31 11.05 8.17
N LYS A 948 -14.45 9.73 8.24
CA LYS A 948 -14.02 8.97 9.45
C LYS A 948 -12.50 8.76 9.56
N ASN A 949 -11.71 9.01 8.51
CA ASN A 949 -10.31 8.57 8.43
C ASN A 949 -9.25 9.68 8.59
N TYR A 950 -9.55 10.78 9.30
CA TYR A 950 -8.63 11.93 9.35
C TYR A 950 -7.39 11.79 10.28
N ASN A 951 -7.22 10.65 10.96
CA ASN A 951 -6.00 10.37 11.76
C ASN A 951 -4.97 9.49 11.02
N SER A 952 -5.10 9.27 9.70
CA SER A 952 -4.06 8.60 8.92
C SER A 952 -2.96 9.60 8.51
N TYR A 953 -1.73 9.36 8.95
CA TYR A 953 -0.54 10.06 8.47
C TYR A 953 -0.13 9.50 7.11
N GLN A 954 0.53 10.31 6.28
CA GLN A 954 1.16 9.77 5.08
C GLN A 954 2.39 8.94 5.45
N LYS A 955 2.48 7.75 4.87
CA LYS A 955 3.70 6.96 4.91
C LYS A 955 4.77 7.66 4.07
N ARG A 956 5.91 8.03 4.68
CA ARG A 956 7.05 8.54 3.92
C ARG A 956 7.86 7.37 3.39
N LEU A 957 7.85 7.21 2.08
CA LEU A 957 8.44 6.07 1.37
C LEU A 957 9.70 6.41 0.56
N SER A 958 10.09 7.68 0.52
CA SER A 958 11.19 8.15 -0.32
C SER A 958 11.70 9.53 0.08
N SER A 959 12.91 9.85 -0.38
CA SER A 959 13.37 11.23 -0.48
C SER A 959 12.90 11.78 -1.82
N ARG A 960 11.79 12.55 -1.84
CA ARG A 960 11.51 13.42 -3.00
C ARG A 960 12.67 14.41 -3.10
N ILE A 961 13.63 14.09 -3.95
CA ILE A 961 14.61 15.05 -4.40
C ILE A 961 13.84 16.01 -5.30
N LYS A 962 13.25 17.06 -4.68
CA LYS A 962 12.76 18.20 -5.43
C LYS A 962 13.96 18.70 -6.21
N SER A 963 13.91 18.59 -7.53
CA SER A 963 14.91 19.17 -8.41
C SER A 963 14.96 20.71 -8.20
N LYS A 964 15.73 21.18 -7.22
CA LYS A 964 16.98 21.82 -7.63
C LYS A 964 17.79 20.66 -8.14
N ALA A 965 18.05 20.62 -9.44
CA ALA A 965 18.95 19.65 -10.02
C ALA A 965 20.07 19.37 -9.01
N TYR A 966 20.12 18.15 -8.46
CA TYR A 966 21.40 17.64 -8.01
C TYR A 966 22.15 17.48 -9.31
N ILE A 967 22.78 18.58 -9.72
CA ILE A 967 23.97 18.48 -10.54
C ILE A 967 24.85 17.59 -9.68
N ASN A 968 25.01 16.31 -10.05
CA ASN A 968 26.21 15.57 -9.67
C ASN A 968 27.31 16.57 -9.90
N SER A 969 27.96 16.99 -8.83
CA SER A 969 28.82 18.15 -8.89
C SER A 969 29.77 17.91 -10.06
N LYS A 970 29.77 18.76 -11.10
CA LYS A 970 30.56 18.51 -12.34
C LYS A 970 32.05 18.78 -12.12
N VAL A 971 32.40 18.81 -10.84
CA VAL A 971 33.70 18.62 -10.27
C VAL A 971 33.59 17.38 -9.37
N GLU A 972 34.17 16.26 -9.79
CA GLU A 972 34.38 15.10 -8.93
C GLU A 972 35.77 15.24 -8.33
N SER A 973 35.88 15.49 -7.02
CA SER A 973 37.17 15.49 -6.34
C SER A 973 37.31 14.26 -5.47
N ASN A 974 38.51 13.67 -5.48
CA ASN A 974 38.85 12.61 -4.53
C ASN A 974 39.10 13.28 -3.16
N ALA A 975 38.04 13.59 -2.42
CA ALA A 975 38.15 13.87 -0.99
C ALA A 975 38.29 12.54 -0.20
N HIS A 976 39.21 11.67 -0.62
CA HIS A 976 39.66 10.54 0.19
C HIS A 976 40.88 11.00 0.98
N VAL A 977 40.67 11.70 2.10
CA VAL A 977 41.74 11.85 3.09
C VAL A 977 41.68 10.63 3.98
N LYS A 978 42.30 9.53 3.52
CA LYS A 978 42.87 8.56 4.46
C LYS A 978 43.95 9.29 5.26
N SER A 979 44.00 9.02 6.56
CA SER A 979 45.10 9.30 7.49
C SER A 979 46.42 9.77 6.85
N ILE A 980 46.86 10.95 7.27
CA ILE A 980 48.04 11.72 6.89
C ILE A 980 49.26 10.84 6.53
N ARG A 981 49.59 10.78 5.24
CA ARG A 981 50.95 10.56 4.73
C ARG A 981 51.38 11.74 3.85
N SER A 982 52.69 11.94 3.84
CA SER A 982 53.42 12.83 2.94
C SER A 982 52.95 12.73 1.48
N ILE A 983 52.58 13.87 0.88
CA ILE A 983 52.39 14.08 -0.58
C ILE A 983 51.21 13.31 -1.24
N ASP A 984 50.08 13.11 -0.55
CA ASP A 984 48.83 12.77 -1.27
C ASP A 984 48.34 13.99 -2.05
N LYS A 985 48.49 13.93 -3.37
CA LYS A 985 48.16 15.04 -4.27
C LYS A 985 46.64 15.14 -4.44
N TYR A 986 46.04 16.29 -4.14
CA TYR A 986 44.60 16.49 -4.30
C TYR A 986 44.25 16.61 -5.79
N THR A 987 43.31 15.81 -6.28
CA THR A 987 42.85 15.85 -7.67
C THR A 987 41.36 16.14 -7.78
N ALA A 988 40.99 16.91 -8.80
CA ALA A 988 39.61 17.17 -9.17
C ALA A 988 39.41 16.95 -10.67
N ALA A 989 38.40 16.17 -11.05
CA ALA A 989 37.96 15.96 -12.43
C ALA A 989 36.87 16.98 -12.78
N PHE A 990 36.93 17.58 -13.97
CA PHE A 990 36.04 18.66 -14.39
C PHE A 990 35.33 18.31 -15.70
N TYR A 991 34.02 18.60 -15.76
CA TYR A 991 33.19 18.30 -16.93
C TYR A 991 32.45 19.54 -17.46
N ASP A 992 32.11 19.53 -18.76
CA ASP A 992 31.27 20.56 -19.38
C ASP A 992 29.78 20.37 -19.01
N ASN A 993 28.91 21.25 -19.53
CA ASN A 993 27.47 21.21 -19.25
C ASN A 993 26.76 19.90 -19.66
N ARG A 994 27.41 19.03 -20.42
CA ARG A 994 26.89 17.76 -20.96
C ARG A 994 27.59 16.52 -20.36
N GLY A 995 28.49 16.70 -19.38
CA GLY A 995 29.23 15.60 -18.75
C GLY A 995 30.47 15.14 -19.52
N VAL A 996 31.01 15.95 -20.43
CA VAL A 996 32.24 15.63 -21.18
C VAL A 996 33.45 16.25 -20.48
N ASP A 997 34.56 15.51 -20.33
CA ASP A 997 35.80 15.98 -19.70
C ASP A 997 36.26 17.33 -20.26
N LEU A 998 36.56 18.29 -19.38
CA LEU A 998 37.21 19.55 -19.72
C LEU A 998 38.70 19.33 -19.87
N LYS A 999 39.17 18.93 -21.05
CA LYS A 999 40.58 18.59 -21.32
C LYS A 999 41.43 19.86 -21.52
N ASN A 1000 42.65 19.88 -20.99
CA ASN A 1000 43.59 21.00 -21.14
C ASN A 1000 42.98 22.37 -20.83
N THR A 1001 42.09 22.43 -19.84
CA THR A 1001 41.32 23.61 -19.47
C THR A 1001 41.88 24.15 -18.16
N GLU A 1002 42.12 25.46 -18.09
CA GLU A 1002 42.50 26.10 -16.83
C GLU A 1002 41.31 26.07 -15.87
N VAL A 1003 41.56 25.73 -14.61
CA VAL A 1003 40.59 25.62 -13.51
C VAL A 1003 41.16 26.28 -12.26
N ILE A 1004 40.32 26.58 -11.27
CA ILE A 1004 40.71 27.38 -10.11
C ILE A 1004 40.50 26.58 -8.81
N PHE A 1005 41.48 26.64 -7.93
CA PHE A 1005 41.42 26.19 -6.53
C PHE A 1005 41.61 27.40 -5.62
N ILE A 1006 40.89 27.50 -4.51
CA ILE A 1006 41.04 28.55 -3.50
C ILE A 1006 41.28 27.84 -2.17
N ILE A 1007 42.45 28.05 -1.57
CA ILE A 1007 42.82 27.50 -0.25
C ILE A 1007 42.86 28.66 0.74
N ASP A 1008 42.02 28.64 1.77
CA ASP A 1008 41.93 29.68 2.80
C ASP A 1008 41.90 31.12 2.24
N GLY A 1009 41.19 31.31 1.14
CA GLY A 1009 41.04 32.60 0.46
C GLY A 1009 42.16 32.96 -0.54
N LYS A 1010 43.19 32.12 -0.71
CA LYS A 1010 44.24 32.30 -1.72
C LYS A 1010 43.96 31.45 -2.97
N GLU A 1011 44.00 32.09 -4.14
CA GLU A 1011 43.68 31.46 -5.43
C GLU A 1011 44.91 30.78 -6.07
N TYR A 1012 44.68 29.60 -6.65
CA TYR A 1012 45.63 28.75 -7.35
C TYR A 1012 45.02 28.28 -8.68
N ARG A 1013 45.69 28.53 -9.80
CA ARG A 1013 45.23 28.12 -11.14
C ARG A 1013 45.98 26.88 -11.60
N LYS A 1014 45.25 25.86 -12.03
CA LYS A 1014 45.82 24.58 -12.51
C LYS A 1014 45.18 24.23 -13.86
N VAL A 1015 45.84 23.38 -14.64
CA VAL A 1015 45.33 22.94 -15.95
C VAL A 1015 44.97 21.46 -15.87
N THR A 1016 43.78 21.10 -16.34
CA THR A 1016 43.33 19.71 -16.39
C THR A 1016 44.11 18.89 -17.44
N ASP A 1017 44.29 17.61 -17.17
CA ASP A 1017 44.94 16.68 -18.09
C ASP A 1017 43.99 16.20 -19.22
N LYS A 1018 44.43 15.19 -19.99
CA LYS A 1018 43.66 14.61 -21.10
C LYS A 1018 42.37 13.89 -20.68
N ASN A 1019 42.19 13.65 -19.38
CA ASN A 1019 41.02 13.03 -18.77
C ASN A 1019 40.18 14.05 -17.98
N GLY A 1020 40.48 15.35 -18.11
CA GLY A 1020 39.76 16.41 -17.40
C GLY A 1020 40.14 16.56 -15.93
N VAL A 1021 41.26 15.98 -15.49
CA VAL A 1021 41.68 15.99 -14.07
C VAL A 1021 42.76 17.04 -13.83
N ALA A 1022 42.55 17.95 -12.87
CA ALA A 1022 43.58 18.88 -12.40
C ALA A 1022 44.13 18.47 -11.04
N LEU A 1023 45.42 18.72 -10.85
CA LEU A 1023 46.19 18.39 -9.65
C LEU A 1023 46.46 19.65 -8.81
N LEU A 1024 46.22 19.57 -7.51
CA LEU A 1024 46.64 20.53 -6.51
C LEU A 1024 47.78 19.92 -5.68
N ASP A 1025 48.96 20.48 -5.83
CA ASP A 1025 50.23 20.05 -5.24
C ASP A 1025 50.76 21.03 -4.17
N GLU A 1026 49.87 21.81 -3.55
CA GLU A 1026 50.22 22.77 -2.51
C GLU A 1026 50.34 22.08 -1.14
N GLU A 1027 51.43 22.35 -0.41
CA GLU A 1027 51.63 21.86 0.96
C GLU A 1027 50.75 22.63 1.95
N LEU A 1028 49.92 21.89 2.71
CA LEU A 1028 49.05 22.46 3.76
C LEU A 1028 49.71 22.32 5.13
N THR A 1029 49.62 23.37 5.95
CA THR A 1029 50.09 23.33 7.34
C THR A 1029 49.18 22.46 8.21
N PRO A 1030 49.62 22.00 9.40
CA PRO A 1030 48.71 21.38 10.38
C PRO A 1030 47.57 22.33 10.76
N GLY A 1031 46.34 21.82 10.73
CA GLY A 1031 45.12 22.61 10.95
C GLY A 1031 44.00 22.26 9.98
N THR A 1032 42.91 23.00 10.09
CA THR A 1032 41.74 22.86 9.22
C THR A 1032 41.79 23.92 8.12
N HIS A 1033 41.80 23.47 6.86
CA HIS A 1033 41.90 24.29 5.66
C HIS A 1033 40.62 24.18 4.83
N GLN A 1034 40.12 25.31 4.32
CA GLN A 1034 38.99 25.33 3.38
C GLN A 1034 39.52 25.36 1.94
N VAL A 1035 39.19 24.35 1.15
CA VAL A 1035 39.57 24.25 -0.26
C VAL A 1035 38.33 24.35 -1.14
N THR A 1036 38.22 25.44 -1.90
CA THR A 1036 37.16 25.65 -2.90
C THR A 1036 37.70 25.37 -4.29
N VAL A 1037 37.01 24.56 -5.09
CA VAL A 1037 37.36 24.29 -6.49
C VAL A 1037 36.31 24.91 -7.39
N ILE A 1038 36.71 25.58 -8.48
CA ILE A 1038 35.80 26.30 -9.39
C ILE A 1038 35.98 25.78 -10.82
N ASN A 1039 34.86 25.38 -11.44
CA ASN A 1039 34.76 25.04 -12.85
C ASN A 1039 34.44 26.30 -13.66
N PRO A 1040 35.37 26.80 -14.51
CA PRO A 1040 35.16 28.07 -15.21
C PRO A 1040 34.21 27.98 -16.40
N VAL A 1041 33.87 26.77 -16.87
CA VAL A 1041 32.96 26.56 -18.00
C VAL A 1041 31.51 26.52 -17.53
N THR A 1042 31.25 25.94 -16.36
CA THR A 1042 29.90 25.82 -15.78
C THR A 1042 29.59 26.91 -14.76
N GLY A 1043 30.63 27.52 -14.16
CA GLY A 1043 30.51 28.49 -13.07
C GLY A 1043 30.29 27.84 -11.69
N GLU A 1044 30.32 26.51 -11.61
CA GLU A 1044 30.14 25.74 -10.37
C GLU A 1044 31.36 25.89 -9.46
N ASN A 1045 31.13 25.96 -8.14
CA ASN A 1045 32.18 25.86 -7.14
C ASN A 1045 31.79 24.88 -6.03
N ILE A 1046 32.77 24.16 -5.48
CA ILE A 1046 32.58 23.26 -4.34
C ILE A 1046 33.64 23.54 -3.30
N THR A 1047 33.24 23.68 -2.04
CA THR A 1047 34.14 23.87 -0.90
C THR A 1047 34.19 22.61 -0.06
N TYR A 1048 35.40 22.14 0.26
CA TYR A 1048 35.67 21.04 1.16
C TYR A 1048 36.57 21.50 2.30
N THR A 1049 36.41 20.85 3.45
CA THR A 1049 37.26 21.05 4.61
C THR A 1049 38.31 19.94 4.67
N ILE A 1050 39.58 20.30 4.55
CA ILE A 1050 40.70 19.38 4.72
C ILE A 1050 41.28 19.61 6.12
N THR A 1051 41.40 18.55 6.93
CA THR A 1051 42.08 18.63 8.22
C THR A 1051 43.42 17.92 8.14
N VAL A 1052 44.50 18.67 8.31
CA VAL A 1052 45.86 18.14 8.40
C VAL A 1052 46.19 17.98 9.88
N GLY A 1053 46.35 16.74 10.34
CA GLY A 1053 46.68 16.44 11.73
C GLY A 1053 48.10 16.88 12.11
N ALA A 1054 48.26 17.33 13.35
CA ALA A 1054 49.56 17.71 13.89
C ALA A 1054 50.41 16.48 14.18
N ARG A 1055 51.68 16.50 13.75
CA ARG A 1055 52.68 15.43 14.03
C ARG A 1055 53.47 15.66 15.32
N ILE A 1056 53.31 16.84 15.91
CA ILE A 1056 53.90 17.26 17.18
C ILE A 1056 52.77 17.90 17.99
N VAL A 1057 52.49 17.38 19.18
CA VAL A 1057 51.47 17.87 20.10
C VAL A 1057 52.06 18.07 21.51
N GLU A 1058 51.28 18.65 22.41
CA GLU A 1058 51.66 18.92 23.81
C GLU A 1058 52.91 19.83 23.93
N ASN A 1059 53.15 20.67 22.92
CA ASN A 1059 54.21 21.66 22.89
C ASN A 1059 53.68 23.01 23.42
N HIS A 1060 54.32 23.57 24.44
CA HIS A 1060 53.89 24.82 25.08
C HIS A 1060 55.10 25.69 25.41
N ASP A 1061 54.89 27.01 25.46
CA ASP A 1061 55.93 27.93 25.95
C ASP A 1061 56.29 27.58 27.40
N VAL A 1062 57.58 27.55 27.70
CA VAL A 1062 58.08 27.15 29.04
C VAL A 1062 58.75 28.34 29.72
N ASN A 1063 58.44 28.54 31.00
CA ASN A 1063 59.13 29.55 31.80
C ASN A 1063 60.47 29.01 32.31
N CYS A 1064 61.48 29.86 32.36
CA CYS A 1064 62.79 29.57 32.94
C CYS A 1064 63.17 30.71 33.90
N GLN A 1065 63.85 30.42 35.00
CA GLN A 1065 64.41 31.48 35.86
C GLN A 1065 65.66 32.08 35.20
N TYR A 1066 65.95 33.36 35.44
CA TYR A 1066 67.20 33.98 34.98
C TYR A 1066 68.44 33.16 35.39
N ASN A 1067 69.25 32.76 34.41
CA ASN A 1067 70.41 31.87 34.56
C ASN A 1067 70.07 30.44 35.07
N GLY A 1068 68.81 30.01 34.93
CA GLY A 1068 68.33 28.69 35.28
C GLY A 1068 68.34 27.70 34.09
N SER A 1069 67.89 26.47 34.38
CA SER A 1069 67.61 25.44 33.39
C SER A 1069 66.11 25.16 33.29
N THR A 1070 65.64 24.81 32.09
CA THR A 1070 64.26 24.36 31.87
C THR A 1070 64.23 23.24 30.85
N THR A 1071 63.23 22.36 30.96
CA THR A 1071 63.04 21.25 30.03
C THR A 1071 61.87 21.58 29.10
N PHE A 1072 62.13 21.60 27.80
CA PHE A 1072 61.11 21.68 26.77
C PHE A 1072 60.80 20.28 26.25
N LYS A 1073 59.53 19.92 26.23
CA LYS A 1073 59.03 18.57 25.90
C LYS A 1073 57.97 18.69 24.82
N VAL A 1074 57.99 17.76 23.87
CA VAL A 1074 56.95 17.61 22.85
C VAL A 1074 56.60 16.14 22.69
N ARG A 1075 55.39 15.84 22.23
CA ARG A 1075 54.95 14.50 21.91
C ARG A 1075 54.85 14.32 20.40
N ALA A 1076 55.60 13.39 19.85
CA ALA A 1076 55.55 13.02 18.44
C ALA A 1076 54.45 11.98 18.20
N LEU A 1077 53.69 12.15 17.13
CA LEU A 1077 52.61 11.25 16.72
C LEU A 1077 52.92 10.58 15.37
N ASP A 1078 52.40 9.36 15.20
CA ASP A 1078 52.42 8.61 13.95
C ASP A 1078 51.32 9.09 12.97
N GLU A 1079 51.12 8.34 11.89
CA GLU A 1079 50.19 8.69 10.78
C GLU A 1079 48.72 8.57 11.17
N ASP A 1080 48.44 7.82 12.24
CA ASP A 1080 47.10 7.60 12.79
C ASP A 1080 46.83 8.51 14.02
N ALA A 1081 47.67 9.53 14.22
CA ALA A 1081 47.65 10.43 15.38
C ALA A 1081 47.83 9.71 16.73
N LYS A 1082 48.51 8.56 16.75
CA LYS A 1082 48.91 7.85 17.98
C LYS A 1082 50.33 8.22 18.38
N PRO A 1083 50.67 8.23 19.67
CA PRO A 1083 52.05 8.49 20.08
C PRO A 1083 53.02 7.47 19.49
N VAL A 1084 54.14 7.97 18.95
CA VAL A 1084 55.17 7.09 18.42
C VAL A 1084 55.86 6.30 19.55
N GLY A 1085 56.39 5.13 19.23
CA GLY A 1085 57.16 4.35 20.20
C GLY A 1085 58.53 4.97 20.52
N ALA A 1086 59.30 4.30 21.37
CA ALA A 1086 60.64 4.74 21.74
C ALA A 1086 61.61 4.68 20.55
N GLY A 1087 62.46 5.69 20.40
CA GLY A 1087 63.58 5.70 19.45
C GLY A 1087 63.38 6.55 18.19
N GLU A 1088 62.22 7.18 17.99
CA GLU A 1088 61.99 8.12 16.89
C GLU A 1088 62.70 9.46 17.15
N VAL A 1089 63.30 10.07 16.13
CA VAL A 1089 64.16 11.26 16.30
C VAL A 1089 63.39 12.56 16.06
N VAL A 1090 63.27 13.39 17.09
CA VAL A 1090 62.79 14.78 17.02
C VAL A 1090 63.99 15.73 17.05
N ILE A 1091 64.05 16.67 16.12
CA ILE A 1091 65.12 17.67 16.03
C ILE A 1091 64.68 18.95 16.72
N PHE A 1092 65.25 19.26 17.88
CA PHE A 1092 65.08 20.57 18.51
C PHE A 1092 66.09 21.57 17.98
N LYS A 1093 65.71 22.83 17.71
CA LYS A 1093 66.66 23.92 17.50
C LYS A 1093 66.58 24.93 18.63
N VAL A 1094 67.73 25.17 19.26
CA VAL A 1094 67.91 26.20 20.28
C VAL A 1094 68.99 27.15 19.78
N ASN A 1095 68.66 28.43 19.58
CA ASN A 1095 69.57 29.41 18.95
C ASN A 1095 70.14 28.92 17.60
N ASP A 1096 69.27 28.41 16.73
CA ASP A 1096 69.60 27.85 15.41
C ASP A 1096 70.52 26.61 15.41
N MET A 1097 70.98 26.15 16.58
CA MET A 1097 71.74 24.90 16.70
C MET A 1097 70.79 23.69 16.84
N PRO A 1098 70.91 22.67 15.96
CA PRO A 1098 70.05 21.49 16.00
C PRO A 1098 70.54 20.46 17.02
N TYR A 1099 69.59 19.81 17.68
CA TYR A 1099 69.78 18.73 18.64
C TYR A 1099 68.81 17.59 18.33
N GLU A 1100 69.34 16.41 18.02
CA GLU A 1100 68.54 15.21 17.79
C GLU A 1100 68.22 14.53 19.12
N VAL A 1101 66.94 14.34 19.40
CA VAL A 1101 66.45 13.74 20.65
C VAL A 1101 65.48 12.62 20.32
N GLN A 1102 65.72 11.44 20.90
CA GLN A 1102 64.87 10.28 20.70
C GLN A 1102 63.62 10.33 21.60
N THR A 1103 62.50 9.84 21.08
CA THR A 1103 61.26 9.68 21.84
C THR A 1103 61.34 8.54 22.85
N ASP A 1104 60.59 8.66 23.95
CA ASP A 1104 60.31 7.56 24.88
C ASP A 1104 59.16 6.65 24.39
N GLN A 1105 58.77 5.64 25.18
CA GLN A 1105 57.71 4.68 24.82
C GLN A 1105 56.32 5.33 24.69
N GLU A 1106 56.14 6.53 25.22
CA GLU A 1106 54.89 7.29 25.12
C GLU A 1106 54.94 8.38 24.05
N GLY A 1107 56.01 8.42 23.24
CA GLY A 1107 56.19 9.32 22.11
C GLY A 1107 56.78 10.67 22.46
N TYR A 1108 57.32 10.86 23.66
CA TYR A 1108 57.85 12.16 24.06
C TYR A 1108 59.33 12.31 23.80
N ALA A 1109 59.71 13.44 23.19
CA ALA A 1109 61.08 13.91 23.12
C ALA A 1109 61.24 15.14 24.03
N SER A 1110 62.31 15.18 24.84
CA SER A 1110 62.54 16.26 25.80
C SER A 1110 63.98 16.77 25.75
N ILE A 1111 64.18 18.08 25.68
CA ILE A 1111 65.50 18.72 25.72
C ILE A 1111 65.58 19.69 26.91
N THR A 1112 66.71 19.66 27.61
CA THR A 1112 66.99 20.61 28.70
C THR A 1112 67.87 21.74 28.18
N VAL A 1113 67.39 22.97 28.30
CA VAL A 1113 68.12 24.19 27.94
C VAL A 1113 68.64 24.85 29.21
N ASN A 1114 69.96 25.01 29.29
CA ASN A 1114 70.66 25.56 30.46
C ASN A 1114 71.14 27.00 30.21
N ASN A 1115 71.37 27.75 31.28
CA ASN A 1115 71.97 29.10 31.27
C ASN A 1115 71.19 30.08 30.39
N THR A 1116 69.86 30.11 30.53
CA THR A 1116 68.99 30.97 29.72
C THR A 1116 68.98 32.39 30.31
N LEU A 1117 69.55 33.36 29.59
CA LEU A 1117 69.73 34.76 30.05
C LEU A 1117 68.69 35.74 29.49
N GLU A 1118 67.97 35.34 28.44
CA GLU A 1118 66.96 36.13 27.73
C GLU A 1118 65.94 35.17 27.09
N ASP A 1119 64.76 35.69 26.75
CA ASP A 1119 63.73 34.94 26.02
C ASP A 1119 64.29 34.39 24.70
N LYS A 1120 64.03 33.11 24.42
CA LYS A 1120 64.53 32.45 23.20
C LYS A 1120 63.46 31.61 22.54
N ASN A 1121 63.46 31.60 21.20
CA ASN A 1121 62.65 30.65 20.45
C ASN A 1121 63.31 29.27 20.46
N ILE A 1122 62.50 28.25 20.68
CA ILE A 1122 62.86 26.84 20.50
C ILE A 1122 61.92 26.23 19.47
N SER A 1123 62.46 25.57 18.46
CA SER A 1123 61.63 24.81 17.51
C SER A 1123 61.83 23.31 17.69
N ALA A 1124 60.81 22.52 17.44
CA ALA A 1124 60.91 21.06 17.34
C ALA A 1124 60.43 20.61 15.97
N THR A 1125 61.21 19.78 15.29
CA THR A 1125 60.91 19.24 13.96
C THR A 1125 60.85 17.72 14.00
N TYR A 1126 59.76 17.13 13.51
CA TYR A 1126 59.55 15.69 13.40
C TYR A 1126 58.77 15.36 12.13
N ALA A 1127 59.23 14.37 11.35
CA ALA A 1127 58.60 13.92 10.10
C ALA A 1127 58.26 15.06 9.10
N GLY A 1128 59.09 16.12 9.05
CA GLY A 1128 58.89 17.30 8.19
C GLY A 1128 58.06 18.43 8.80
N TYR A 1129 57.42 18.22 9.96
CA TYR A 1129 56.59 19.20 10.64
C TYR A 1129 57.38 19.93 11.72
N THR A 1130 57.28 21.26 11.75
CA THR A 1130 57.99 22.09 12.73
C THR A 1130 57.01 22.89 13.57
N THR A 1131 57.16 22.83 14.89
CA THR A 1131 56.50 23.76 15.82
C THR A 1131 57.53 24.71 16.43
N ILE A 1132 57.09 25.92 16.80
CA ILE A 1132 57.93 26.96 17.42
C ILE A 1132 57.28 27.40 18.72
N ASN A 1133 58.04 27.36 19.80
CA ASN A 1133 57.64 27.82 21.14
C ASN A 1133 58.68 28.79 21.71
N LYS A 1134 58.35 29.43 22.81
CA LYS A 1134 59.24 30.31 23.55
C LYS A 1134 59.69 29.70 24.87
N ILE A 1135 60.97 29.85 25.16
CA ILE A 1135 61.51 29.77 26.51
C ILE A 1135 61.51 31.20 27.05
N ILE A 1136 60.62 31.48 28.00
CA ILE A 1136 60.42 32.81 28.57
C ILE A 1136 61.21 32.90 29.88
N VAL A 1137 62.18 33.80 29.94
CA VAL A 1137 63.00 34.06 31.13
C VAL A 1137 62.25 35.01 32.06
N LYS A 1138 61.94 34.52 33.26
CA LYS A 1138 61.25 35.27 34.32
C LYS A 1138 62.20 35.74 35.40
#